data_AF-A0A4C1TQK7-F1
#
_entry.id   AF-A0A4C1TQK7-F1
#
_cell.length_a   1.000
_cell.length_b   1.000
_cell.length_c   1.000
_cell.angle_alpha   90.00
_cell.angle_beta   90.00
_cell.angle_gamma   90.00
#
_symmetry.space_group_name_H-M   'P 1'
#
loop_
_entity.id
_entity.type
_entity.pdbx_description
1 polymer ?
#
loop_
_entity_poly.entity_id
_entity_poly.type
_entity_poly.pdbx_seq_one_letter_code
_entity_poly.pdbx_strand_id
1 'polypeptide(L)'
;MAILKPQSLQMLTLLDRMDDMNLNDIREITDLICGLAYSFDNSVIKDDIHMIIRKQLGSSSPSVKVKGILAGVHAIKYLMAVPLDDVSFDIPNEVSNISISFLSEGAPREAAQLIELISCSTKQFPDLTAFFYDELSNIISNASYINKRFLAWLTDAVTNDLQQNFIVNVIPDSIDGQELSMQYCLNSDSEVDEIIAINIGGLTLEYKDDVNIGILSPLIQLVSTAYFKQCNGNLSNIDALLGCPVVMPKYDIELIEDMEDDKISNILDCLIHCSNWFRELLNAFVIQTDDMDIPTILKRILNIEEIEKNISQILLKTKTVYKPPICVFNINKYTGEQKEKQLIKPQIGKKKTNKKVPNDDTVLPETGKIQTTQHNTIKDKVDILYNMPFRKLNLNLIKLINNDFTTEPNSETELNIDMLKFILKNTNGNIDTILLSKIKKKTFLSKQDDETYDPKKAEHCAQAVSEILPKLMCHLDSVIKYIENNLNGSHNDTGFMYTSEMTAYFMVLEYLYNMLTTYFKWIGFRNQNKALLKTSLRTIAVTKEDPSKLVSLNDLLLSVAKLFQSHEKYCLQLSVGVALMDLMSAIQELSNNIVVVKIVKTMASSFLSQEWKTLDGHLEKGLYFNQAIDKFIRINFMQSELTYLKSLSIQIVSEIQRWKNRNDALESMKCINKSNFAMFYRNLGTTLYETTKRNADRGLTDSEHLEMWQDVATILKHMSEMARTLENRNTLSALFKKSMPVLKLFLSQGMPIIEMRFKTETDEILEILKLLQQSTRFLQSLCCHSRLTKDTALMTKVPQMRQLLETLIYKVKAALAANNCSEAFWMGNLKNKNIRGEIIVTQLNTDSDEMPEDCDEELPDDEDQNNSDEEINTDSRSISDTV
;
A
#
# COMPACT_ATOMS: atom_id res chain seq x y z
N MET A 1 19.29 27.00 -15.86
CA MET A 1 18.63 28.09 -16.61
C MET A 1 19.50 28.70 -17.71
N ALA A 2 20.77 29.08 -17.48
CA ALA A 2 21.60 29.75 -18.51
C ALA A 2 21.79 28.95 -19.83
N ILE A 3 21.91 27.62 -19.76
CA ILE A 3 22.08 26.74 -20.94
C ILE A 3 20.82 26.71 -21.83
N LEU A 4 19.63 26.87 -21.24
CA LEU A 4 18.34 26.74 -21.94
C LEU A 4 17.80 28.08 -22.46
N LYS A 5 18.46 29.21 -22.12
CA LYS A 5 18.04 30.55 -22.53
C LYS A 5 17.85 30.72 -24.05
N PRO A 6 18.71 30.17 -24.95
CA PRO A 6 18.52 30.30 -26.39
C PRO A 6 17.30 29.52 -26.94
N GLN A 7 16.81 28.54 -26.18
CA GLN A 7 15.69 27.68 -26.56
C GLN A 7 14.37 28.11 -25.87
N SER A 8 14.34 29.26 -25.20
CA SER A 8 13.16 29.74 -24.47
C SER A 8 11.88 29.78 -25.32
N LEU A 9 11.99 30.22 -26.57
CA LEU A 9 10.87 30.26 -27.52
C LEU A 9 10.38 28.85 -27.90
N GLN A 10 11.30 27.88 -28.03
CA GLN A 10 10.95 26.48 -28.29
C GLN A 10 10.28 25.85 -27.08
N MET A 11 10.75 26.15 -25.86
CA MET A 11 10.15 25.66 -24.63
C MET A 11 8.73 26.21 -24.40
N LEU A 12 8.41 27.40 -24.92
CA LEU A 12 7.06 27.96 -24.86
C LEU A 12 6.03 27.08 -25.59
N THR A 13 6.43 26.37 -26.65
CA THR A 13 5.55 25.42 -27.38
C THR A 13 5.09 24.22 -26.55
N LEU A 14 5.75 23.96 -25.41
CA LEU A 14 5.28 22.93 -24.47
C LEU A 14 3.95 23.31 -23.82
N LEU A 15 3.63 24.61 -23.72
CA LEU A 15 2.35 25.07 -23.19
C LEU A 15 1.17 24.66 -24.07
N ASP A 16 1.39 24.53 -25.38
CA ASP A 16 0.36 24.08 -26.33
C ASP A 16 -0.04 22.60 -26.14
N ARG A 17 0.80 21.81 -25.45
CA ARG A 17 0.58 20.38 -25.17
C ARG A 17 0.15 20.08 -23.75
N MET A 18 -0.16 21.09 -22.93
CA MET A 18 -0.56 20.91 -21.53
C MET A 18 -1.88 20.13 -21.37
N ASP A 19 -2.70 20.00 -22.41
CA ASP A 19 -3.95 19.22 -22.34
C ASP A 19 -3.70 17.71 -22.25
N ASP A 20 -2.54 17.23 -22.69
CA ASP A 20 -2.16 15.82 -22.66
C ASP A 20 -1.47 15.39 -21.34
N MET A 21 -1.17 16.34 -20.45
CA MET A 21 -0.28 16.18 -19.31
C MET A 21 -1.03 16.08 -17.98
N ASN A 22 -0.45 15.40 -16.98
CA ASN A 22 -0.97 15.39 -15.62
C ASN A 22 -0.57 16.70 -14.87
N LEU A 23 -1.15 16.93 -13.69
CA LEU A 23 -0.85 18.13 -12.90
C LEU A 23 0.61 18.27 -12.48
N ASN A 24 1.29 17.17 -12.14
CA ASN A 24 2.70 17.23 -11.71
C ASN A 24 3.61 17.63 -12.88
N ASP A 25 3.38 17.07 -14.06
CA ASP A 25 4.11 17.43 -15.27
C ASP A 25 3.85 18.89 -15.65
N ILE A 26 2.60 19.36 -15.49
CA ILE A 26 2.24 20.77 -15.67
C ILE A 26 3.03 21.65 -14.70
N ARG A 27 3.09 21.32 -13.40
CA ARG A 27 3.87 22.08 -12.39
C ARG A 27 5.33 22.24 -12.80
N GLU A 28 5.99 21.13 -13.15
CA GLU A 28 7.40 21.12 -13.56
C GLU A 28 7.65 21.96 -14.83
N ILE A 29 6.75 21.88 -15.81
CA ILE A 29 6.86 22.68 -17.04
C ILE A 29 6.63 24.16 -16.76
N THR A 30 5.63 24.50 -15.97
CA THR A 30 5.38 25.90 -15.59
C THR A 30 6.53 26.47 -14.78
N ASP A 31 7.13 25.70 -13.86
CA ASP A 31 8.31 26.13 -13.11
C ASP A 31 9.49 26.41 -14.04
N LEU A 32 9.77 25.49 -14.98
CA LEU A 32 10.84 25.65 -15.97
C LEU A 32 10.65 26.91 -16.81
N ILE A 33 9.44 27.13 -17.36
CA ILE A 33 9.16 28.23 -18.26
C ILE A 33 9.16 29.57 -17.52
N CYS A 34 8.53 29.65 -16.34
CA CYS A 34 8.60 30.83 -15.49
C CYS A 34 10.05 31.13 -15.09
N GLY A 35 10.86 30.11 -14.82
CA GLY A 35 12.28 30.31 -14.54
C GLY A 35 13.06 30.90 -15.72
N LEU A 36 12.74 30.51 -16.95
CA LEU A 36 13.31 31.13 -18.16
C LEU A 36 12.78 32.56 -18.41
N ALA A 37 11.54 32.85 -18.00
CA ALA A 37 10.91 34.15 -18.18
C ALA A 37 11.44 35.21 -17.19
N TYR A 38 11.56 34.86 -15.90
CA TYR A 38 11.79 35.83 -14.84
C TYR A 38 13.24 35.86 -14.30
N SER A 39 14.08 34.87 -14.61
CA SER A 39 15.48 34.86 -14.13
C SER A 39 16.43 35.77 -14.92
N PHE A 40 15.96 36.48 -15.95
CA PHE A 40 16.79 37.32 -16.82
C PHE A 40 16.12 38.67 -17.10
N ASP A 41 16.86 39.77 -16.95
CA ASP A 41 16.34 41.16 -17.03
C ASP A 41 15.74 41.56 -18.39
N ASN A 42 16.03 40.82 -19.46
CA ASN A 42 15.51 41.04 -20.81
C ASN A 42 15.03 39.73 -21.46
N SER A 43 14.11 39.03 -20.80
CA SER A 43 13.54 37.80 -21.35
C SER A 43 12.50 38.09 -22.43
N VAL A 44 12.65 37.48 -23.60
CA VAL A 44 11.74 37.63 -24.75
C VAL A 44 10.35 37.06 -24.46
N ILE A 45 10.25 36.08 -23.55
CA ILE A 45 9.02 35.35 -23.25
C ILE A 45 8.25 35.91 -22.04
N LYS A 46 8.76 36.95 -21.35
CA LYS A 46 8.12 37.48 -20.13
C LYS A 46 6.70 37.98 -20.40
N ASP A 47 6.54 38.83 -21.41
CA ASP A 47 5.24 39.40 -21.77
C ASP A 47 4.25 38.35 -22.27
N ASP A 48 4.75 37.35 -23.02
CA ASP A 48 3.95 36.21 -23.48
C ASP A 48 3.40 35.42 -22.30
N ILE A 49 4.20 35.17 -21.25
CA ILE A 49 3.77 34.47 -20.05
C ILE A 49 2.72 35.28 -19.28
N HIS A 50 2.89 36.60 -19.12
CA HIS A 50 1.86 37.44 -18.51
C HIS A 50 0.55 37.43 -19.29
N MET A 51 0.63 37.46 -20.63
CA MET A 51 -0.54 37.35 -21.49
C MET A 51 -1.23 36.00 -21.33
N ILE A 52 -0.46 34.90 -21.30
CA ILE A 52 -0.98 33.54 -21.12
C ILE A 52 -1.65 33.39 -19.75
N ILE A 53 -1.03 33.87 -18.67
CA ILE A 53 -1.61 33.84 -17.32
C ILE A 53 -2.97 34.56 -17.32
N ARG A 54 -3.04 35.79 -17.83
CA ARG A 54 -4.30 36.55 -17.90
C ARG A 54 -5.37 35.83 -18.74
N LYS A 55 -4.98 35.28 -19.88
CA LYS A 55 -5.90 34.55 -20.78
C LYS A 55 -6.43 33.27 -20.14
N GLN A 56 -5.58 32.53 -19.43
CA GLN A 56 -5.97 31.29 -18.76
C GLN A 56 -6.86 31.56 -17.54
N LEU A 57 -6.55 32.58 -16.73
CA LEU A 57 -7.36 32.99 -15.58
C LEU A 57 -8.74 33.55 -15.99
N GLY A 58 -8.82 34.23 -17.14
CA GLY A 58 -10.06 34.74 -17.71
C GLY A 58 -10.94 33.68 -18.39
N SER A 59 -10.48 32.43 -18.50
CA SER A 59 -11.24 31.34 -19.10
C SER A 59 -12.43 30.93 -18.23
N SER A 60 -13.56 30.55 -18.82
CA SER A 60 -14.68 29.96 -18.08
C SER A 60 -14.44 28.49 -17.71
N SER A 61 -13.48 27.82 -18.36
CA SER A 61 -13.13 26.43 -18.06
C SER A 61 -12.26 26.34 -16.80
N PRO A 62 -12.68 25.58 -15.77
CA PRO A 62 -11.88 25.42 -14.57
C PRO A 62 -10.54 24.72 -14.81
N SER A 63 -10.46 23.78 -15.75
CA SER A 63 -9.19 23.09 -16.04
C SER A 63 -8.15 24.06 -16.62
N VAL A 64 -8.59 25.04 -17.41
CA VAL A 64 -7.73 26.09 -17.95
C VAL A 64 -7.39 27.11 -16.88
N LYS A 65 -8.33 27.48 -16.00
CA LYS A 65 -8.05 28.35 -14.84
C LYS A 65 -7.00 27.75 -13.92
N VAL A 66 -7.04 26.43 -13.63
CA VAL A 66 -6.00 25.75 -12.83
C VAL A 66 -4.61 25.93 -13.44
N LYS A 67 -4.48 25.80 -14.76
CA LYS A 67 -3.21 26.05 -15.47
C LYS A 67 -2.74 27.50 -15.30
N GLY A 68 -3.68 28.46 -15.37
CA GLY A 68 -3.42 29.88 -15.13
C GLY A 68 -2.97 30.18 -13.70
N ILE A 69 -3.59 29.53 -12.70
CA ILE A 69 -3.19 29.61 -11.29
C ILE A 69 -1.77 29.07 -11.13
N LEU A 70 -1.47 27.88 -11.66
CA LEU A 70 -0.13 27.28 -11.58
C LEU A 70 0.93 28.17 -12.22
N ALA A 71 0.68 28.69 -13.43
CA ALA A 71 1.60 29.60 -14.10
C ALA A 71 1.80 30.90 -13.32
N GLY A 72 0.71 31.46 -12.75
CA GLY A 72 0.78 32.67 -11.92
C GLY A 72 1.56 32.47 -10.62
N VAL A 73 1.32 31.35 -9.92
CA VAL A 73 2.01 30.99 -8.67
C VAL A 73 3.51 30.75 -8.92
N HIS A 74 3.87 30.04 -10.00
CA HIS A 74 5.27 29.88 -10.39
C HIS A 74 5.91 31.19 -10.88
N ALA A 75 5.17 32.12 -11.48
CA ALA A 75 5.69 33.46 -11.77
C ALA A 75 6.02 34.22 -10.46
N ILE A 76 5.12 34.17 -9.47
CA ILE A 76 5.34 34.76 -8.13
C ILE A 76 6.61 34.19 -7.50
N LYS A 77 6.88 32.88 -7.61
CA LYS A 77 8.10 32.22 -7.10
C LYS A 77 9.39 32.92 -7.51
N TYR A 78 9.49 33.35 -8.77
CA TYR A 78 10.69 34.01 -9.28
C TYR A 78 10.70 35.51 -9.00
N LEU A 79 9.55 36.17 -9.06
CA LEU A 79 9.42 37.60 -8.77
C LEU A 79 9.70 37.94 -7.30
N MET A 80 9.31 37.06 -6.36
CA MET A 80 9.55 37.26 -4.92
C MET A 80 11.02 37.07 -4.51
N ALA A 81 11.83 36.42 -5.35
CA ALA A 81 13.22 36.08 -5.05
C ALA A 81 14.24 37.15 -5.48
N VAL A 82 13.78 38.29 -6.03
CA VAL A 82 14.66 39.38 -6.49
C VAL A 82 15.16 40.20 -5.27
N PRO A 83 16.48 40.25 -5.01
CA PRO A 83 17.04 41.08 -3.94
C PRO A 83 16.89 42.56 -4.30
N LEU A 84 16.45 43.38 -3.35
CA LEU A 84 16.65 44.83 -3.40
C LEU A 84 17.94 45.14 -2.64
N ASP A 85 18.71 46.12 -3.09
CA ASP A 85 19.86 46.64 -2.35
C ASP A 85 19.41 47.03 -0.93
N ASP A 86 20.03 46.38 0.07
CA ASP A 86 19.74 46.52 1.50
C ASP A 86 19.93 47.98 1.95
N VAL A 87 18.84 48.76 1.92
CA VAL A 87 18.72 49.95 2.76
C VAL A 87 17.97 49.52 4.00
N SER A 88 18.69 49.51 5.13
CA SER A 88 18.21 49.22 6.48
C SER A 88 16.80 49.74 6.72
N PHE A 89 15.85 48.83 6.91
CA PHE A 89 14.47 49.17 7.23
C PHE A 89 14.06 48.43 8.50
N ASP A 90 13.80 49.19 9.55
CA ASP A 90 13.05 48.72 10.71
C ASP A 90 11.62 48.44 10.25
N ILE A 91 11.16 47.21 10.45
CA ILE A 91 9.75 46.87 10.30
C ILE A 91 8.99 47.77 11.28
N PRO A 92 8.09 48.66 10.86
CA PRO A 92 7.29 49.43 11.79
C PRO A 92 6.44 48.44 12.59
N ASN A 93 6.75 48.30 13.87
CA ASN A 93 5.83 47.67 14.81
C ASN A 93 4.56 48.54 14.79
N GLU A 94 3.43 47.97 14.39
CA GLU A 94 2.10 48.62 14.33
C GLU A 94 1.81 49.50 13.11
N VAL A 95 1.64 48.89 11.93
CA VAL A 95 0.66 49.39 10.95
C VAL A 95 -0.14 48.19 10.44
N SER A 96 -1.37 48.03 10.93
CA SER A 96 -2.35 47.14 10.34
C SER A 96 -2.78 47.70 8.98
N ASN A 97 -2.87 46.84 7.96
CA ASN A 97 -3.22 47.15 6.57
C ASN A 97 -2.07 47.74 5.72
N ILE A 98 -1.06 46.93 5.44
CA ILE A 98 -0.03 47.23 4.44
C ILE A 98 -0.69 47.13 3.04
N SER A 99 -0.89 48.26 2.39
CA SER A 99 -1.40 48.31 1.01
C SER A 99 -0.30 47.95 0.00
N ILE A 100 -0.67 47.50 -1.21
CA ILE A 100 0.30 47.21 -2.30
C ILE A 100 1.17 48.43 -2.65
N SER A 101 0.68 49.65 -2.43
CA SER A 101 1.45 50.88 -2.60
C SER A 101 2.66 51.01 -1.66
N PHE A 102 2.73 50.19 -0.61
CA PHE A 102 3.90 50.10 0.27
C PHE A 102 5.09 49.36 -0.37
N LEU A 103 4.83 48.56 -1.40
CA LEU A 103 5.87 47.84 -2.13
C LEU A 103 6.56 48.77 -3.14
N SER A 104 7.89 48.76 -3.15
CA SER A 104 8.67 49.50 -4.15
C SER A 104 8.33 49.05 -5.57
N GLU A 105 8.32 49.98 -6.52
CA GLU A 105 8.13 49.67 -7.94
C GLU A 105 9.18 48.66 -8.42
N GLY A 106 8.71 47.54 -8.98
CA GLY A 106 9.56 46.42 -9.40
C GLY A 106 8.89 45.06 -9.20
N ALA A 107 9.71 43.99 -9.25
CA ALA A 107 9.29 42.60 -9.12
C ALA A 107 8.37 42.28 -7.91
N PRO A 108 8.58 42.80 -6.68
CA PRO A 108 7.68 42.48 -5.56
C PRO A 108 6.27 43.06 -5.74
N ARG A 109 6.13 44.24 -6.36
CA ARG A 109 4.83 44.83 -6.67
C ARG A 109 4.12 44.06 -7.79
N GLU A 110 4.86 43.61 -8.79
CA GLU A 110 4.35 42.74 -9.85
C GLU A 110 3.84 41.40 -9.29
N ALA A 111 4.54 40.81 -8.32
CA ALA A 111 4.10 39.60 -7.63
C ALA A 111 2.78 39.83 -6.85
N ALA A 112 2.67 40.95 -6.12
CA ALA A 112 1.45 41.29 -5.38
C ALA A 112 0.25 41.51 -6.32
N GLN A 113 0.46 42.17 -7.47
CA GLN A 113 -0.58 42.35 -8.49
C GLN A 113 -1.03 41.02 -9.11
N LEU A 114 -0.13 40.05 -9.29
CA LEU A 114 -0.49 38.71 -9.75
C LEU A 114 -1.33 37.97 -8.71
N ILE A 115 -1.03 38.12 -7.41
CA ILE A 115 -1.85 37.55 -6.33
C ILE A 115 -3.26 38.12 -6.36
N GLU A 116 -3.41 39.45 -6.43
CA GLU A 116 -4.73 40.08 -6.55
C GLU A 116 -5.50 39.63 -7.81
N LEU A 117 -4.81 39.52 -8.95
CA LEU A 117 -5.40 39.06 -10.19
C LEU A 117 -5.94 37.63 -10.06
N ILE A 118 -5.17 36.72 -9.46
CA ILE A 118 -5.60 35.33 -9.24
C ILE A 118 -6.80 35.31 -8.28
N SER A 119 -6.71 35.98 -7.12
CA SER A 119 -7.79 36.05 -6.14
C SER A 119 -9.09 36.61 -6.73
N CYS A 120 -9.03 37.66 -7.53
CA CYS A 120 -10.20 38.20 -8.23
C CYS A 120 -10.79 37.20 -9.24
N SER A 121 -9.92 36.45 -9.93
CA SER A 121 -10.32 35.48 -10.95
C SER A 121 -10.91 34.19 -10.38
N THR A 122 -10.58 33.86 -9.11
CA THR A 122 -11.06 32.67 -8.40
C THR A 122 -12.17 32.94 -7.39
N LYS A 123 -12.54 34.19 -7.10
CA LYS A 123 -13.56 34.55 -6.10
C LYS A 123 -14.89 33.78 -6.23
N GLN A 124 -15.33 33.50 -7.46
CA GLN A 124 -16.56 32.73 -7.74
C GLN A 124 -16.40 31.21 -7.53
N PHE A 125 -15.18 30.70 -7.39
CA PHE A 125 -14.87 29.27 -7.31
C PHE A 125 -14.03 28.99 -6.06
N PRO A 126 -14.67 28.73 -4.91
CA PRO A 126 -13.98 28.47 -3.65
C PRO A 126 -12.91 27.37 -3.73
N ASP A 127 -13.19 26.30 -4.48
CA ASP A 127 -12.24 25.19 -4.67
C ASP A 127 -10.94 25.63 -5.39
N LEU A 128 -11.05 26.59 -6.32
CA LEU A 128 -9.90 27.14 -7.03
C LEU A 128 -9.11 28.12 -6.15
N THR A 129 -9.79 28.88 -5.29
CA THR A 129 -9.13 29.71 -4.27
C THR A 129 -8.38 28.86 -3.25
N ALA A 130 -9.00 27.77 -2.78
CA ALA A 130 -8.35 26.79 -1.91
C ALA A 130 -7.10 26.18 -2.57
N PHE A 131 -7.21 25.76 -3.84
CA PHE A 131 -6.08 25.26 -4.63
C PHE A 131 -4.97 26.31 -4.79
N PHE A 132 -5.32 27.57 -5.06
CA PHE A 132 -4.35 28.67 -5.16
C PHE A 132 -3.55 28.85 -3.86
N TYR A 133 -4.22 28.87 -2.71
CA TYR A 133 -3.56 29.01 -1.41
C TYR A 133 -2.65 27.81 -1.07
N ASP A 134 -3.07 26.58 -1.38
CA ASP A 134 -2.23 25.39 -1.20
C ASP A 134 -0.95 25.46 -2.06
N GLU A 135 -1.07 25.84 -3.34
CA GLU A 135 0.10 26.00 -4.24
C GLU A 135 1.01 27.14 -3.79
N LEU A 136 0.45 28.27 -3.37
CA LEU A 136 1.23 29.41 -2.89
C LEU A 136 1.99 29.05 -1.60
N SER A 137 1.37 28.33 -0.66
CA SER A 137 2.03 27.82 0.55
C SER A 137 3.19 26.86 0.20
N ASN A 138 3.00 25.96 -0.77
CA ASN A 138 4.05 25.06 -1.23
C ASN A 138 5.24 25.82 -1.86
N ILE A 139 5.00 26.90 -2.60
CA ILE A 139 6.08 27.71 -3.17
C ILE A 139 6.85 28.48 -2.10
N ILE A 140 6.15 29.10 -1.14
CA ILE A 140 6.76 29.89 -0.07
C ILE A 140 7.58 29.00 0.86
N SER A 141 7.06 27.83 1.24
CA SER A 141 7.77 26.88 2.10
C SER A 141 9.09 26.40 1.48
N ASN A 142 9.09 26.08 0.18
CA ASN A 142 10.27 25.60 -0.54
C ASN A 142 11.24 26.70 -0.99
N ALA A 143 10.85 27.97 -0.91
CA ALA A 143 11.70 29.08 -1.31
C ALA A 143 12.88 29.26 -0.34
N SER A 144 14.09 29.40 -0.91
CA SER A 144 15.32 29.66 -0.17
C SER A 144 15.45 31.11 0.27
N TYR A 145 15.01 32.05 -0.56
CA TYR A 145 15.04 33.49 -0.30
C TYR A 145 13.73 34.12 -0.75
N ILE A 146 13.20 35.03 0.08
CA ILE A 146 12.00 35.82 -0.20
C ILE A 146 12.29 37.26 0.20
N ASN A 147 11.88 38.22 -0.63
CA ASN A 147 11.95 39.63 -0.32
C ASN A 147 11.14 39.94 0.96
N LYS A 148 11.80 40.52 1.98
CA LYS A 148 11.21 40.77 3.30
C LYS A 148 9.98 41.69 3.26
N ARG A 149 9.98 42.72 2.39
CA ARG A 149 8.84 43.65 2.27
C ARG A 149 7.63 42.98 1.66
N PHE A 150 7.85 42.18 0.62
CA PHE A 150 6.80 41.36 0.01
C PHE A 150 6.24 40.34 1.00
N LEU A 151 7.11 39.66 1.76
CA LEU A 151 6.69 38.68 2.75
C LEU A 151 5.87 39.33 3.87
N ALA A 152 6.28 40.49 4.40
CA ALA A 152 5.50 41.21 5.42
C ALA A 152 4.13 41.66 4.91
N TRP A 153 4.05 42.18 3.67
CA TRP A 153 2.78 42.51 3.02
C TRP A 153 1.89 41.28 2.88
N LEU A 154 2.45 40.18 2.38
CA LEU A 154 1.69 38.95 2.16
C LEU A 154 1.14 38.41 3.49
N THR A 155 1.98 38.35 4.54
CA THR A 155 1.58 37.90 5.88
C THR A 155 0.42 38.75 6.42
N ASP A 156 0.51 40.08 6.34
CA ASP A 156 -0.57 40.98 6.78
C ASP A 156 -1.85 40.73 5.97
N ALA A 157 -1.75 40.66 4.63
CA ALA A 157 -2.89 40.44 3.75
C ALA A 157 -3.64 39.12 4.06
N VAL A 158 -2.93 38.00 4.20
CA VAL A 158 -3.55 36.70 4.48
C VAL A 158 -4.06 36.58 5.91
N THR A 159 -3.43 37.27 6.86
CA THR A 159 -3.88 37.31 8.25
C THR A 159 -5.16 38.12 8.40
N ASN A 160 -5.25 39.26 7.70
CA ASN A 160 -6.47 40.06 7.63
C ASN A 160 -7.61 39.27 6.97
N ASP A 161 -7.33 38.52 5.90
CA ASP A 161 -8.32 37.65 5.24
C ASP A 161 -8.86 36.57 6.20
N LEU A 162 -8.00 35.99 7.05
CA LEU A 162 -8.39 35.02 8.07
C LEU A 162 -9.26 35.67 9.16
N GLN A 163 -8.81 36.80 9.71
CA GLN A 163 -9.48 37.51 10.80
C GLN A 163 -10.88 38.00 10.39
N GLN A 164 -11.02 38.61 9.21
CA GLN A 164 -12.29 39.19 8.77
C GLN A 164 -13.34 38.14 8.40
N ASN A 165 -12.92 37.01 7.84
CA ASN A 165 -13.86 36.03 7.28
C ASN A 165 -14.19 34.87 8.22
N PHE A 166 -13.30 34.50 9.15
CA PHE A 166 -13.43 33.24 9.91
C PHE A 166 -13.41 33.41 11.43
N ILE A 167 -12.85 34.50 11.96
CA ILE A 167 -12.74 34.72 13.41
C ILE A 167 -13.95 35.52 13.90
N VAL A 168 -14.56 35.06 15.00
CA VAL A 168 -15.70 35.72 15.64
C VAL A 168 -15.49 35.87 17.15
N ASN A 169 -16.00 36.96 17.72
CA ASN A 169 -15.95 37.23 19.17
C ASN A 169 -17.28 36.92 19.86
N VAL A 170 -18.35 36.67 19.09
CA VAL A 170 -19.70 36.38 19.59
C VAL A 170 -20.23 35.13 18.87
N ILE A 171 -20.90 34.27 19.62
CA ILE A 171 -21.56 33.07 19.07
C ILE A 171 -22.65 33.56 18.11
N PRO A 172 -22.67 33.12 16.83
CA PRO A 172 -23.77 33.43 15.93
C PRO A 172 -25.11 32.94 16.48
N ASP A 173 -26.20 33.63 16.16
CA ASP A 173 -27.56 33.23 16.55
C ASP A 173 -27.90 31.79 16.10
N SER A 174 -28.91 31.15 16.68
CA SER A 174 -29.32 29.80 16.27
C SER A 174 -29.73 29.77 14.79
N ILE A 175 -29.01 29.00 13.97
CA ILE A 175 -29.26 28.87 12.53
C ILE A 175 -30.06 27.58 12.30
N ASP A 176 -31.18 27.68 11.58
CA ASP A 176 -32.02 26.53 11.19
C ASP A 176 -32.50 25.63 12.35
N GLY A 177 -32.75 26.25 13.51
CA GLY A 177 -33.16 25.58 14.74
C GLY A 177 -32.04 24.77 15.42
N GLN A 178 -30.79 24.94 15.01
CA GLN A 178 -29.62 24.30 15.61
C GLN A 178 -28.89 25.30 16.52
N GLU A 179 -28.74 24.96 17.80
CA GLU A 179 -27.97 25.78 18.73
C GLU A 179 -26.47 25.65 18.44
N LEU A 180 -25.78 26.79 18.30
CA LEU A 180 -24.33 26.86 18.18
C LEU A 180 -23.69 27.06 19.56
N SER A 181 -22.51 26.50 19.75
CA SER A 181 -21.69 26.68 20.96
C SER A 181 -20.20 26.71 20.63
N MET A 182 -19.43 27.44 21.43
CA MET A 182 -17.97 27.33 21.43
C MET A 182 -17.57 25.98 22.07
N GLN A 183 -16.89 25.13 21.31
CA GLN A 183 -16.41 23.81 21.72
C GLN A 183 -14.89 23.73 21.56
N TYR A 184 -14.26 22.74 22.22
CA TYR A 184 -12.82 22.47 22.12
C TYR A 184 -11.90 23.67 22.48
N CYS A 185 -12.30 24.50 23.44
CA CYS A 185 -11.42 25.53 24.01
C CYS A 185 -10.30 24.86 24.84
N LEU A 186 -9.05 25.28 24.65
CA LEU A 186 -7.92 24.80 25.45
C LEU A 186 -7.29 25.88 26.34
N ASN A 187 -7.63 27.16 26.09
CA ASN A 187 -7.16 28.28 26.91
C ASN A 187 -7.84 28.25 28.28
N SER A 188 -7.10 28.60 29.33
CA SER A 188 -7.70 28.73 30.67
C SER A 188 -8.49 30.03 30.80
N ASP A 189 -9.54 30.04 31.63
CA ASP A 189 -10.38 31.23 31.91
C ASP A 189 -9.59 32.43 32.47
N SER A 190 -8.31 32.23 32.83
CA SER A 190 -7.42 33.23 33.42
C SER A 190 -6.48 33.89 32.40
N GLU A 191 -6.39 33.38 31.17
CA GLU A 191 -5.38 33.76 30.17
C GLU A 191 -5.89 34.74 29.10
N VAL A 192 -7.21 34.98 28.99
CA VAL A 192 -7.78 35.74 27.87
C VAL A 192 -8.90 36.69 28.32
N ASP A 193 -8.73 38.00 28.06
CA ASP A 193 -9.75 39.03 28.36
C ASP A 193 -10.96 38.98 27.39
N GLU A 194 -10.74 38.57 26.13
CA GLU A 194 -11.79 38.35 25.10
C GLU A 194 -11.54 37.04 24.34
N ILE A 195 -12.49 36.10 24.39
CA ILE A 195 -12.37 34.79 23.73
C ILE A 195 -12.70 34.95 22.23
N ILE A 196 -11.68 34.84 21.38
CA ILE A 196 -11.84 34.68 19.93
C ILE A 196 -12.17 33.22 19.60
N ALA A 197 -13.04 32.98 18.62
CA ALA A 197 -13.41 31.64 18.15
C ALA A 197 -13.40 31.54 16.62
N ILE A 198 -13.17 30.33 16.09
CA ILE A 198 -13.29 30.06 14.65
C ILE A 198 -14.72 29.65 14.31
N ASN A 199 -15.37 30.35 13.39
CA ASN A 199 -16.77 30.12 13.03
C ASN A 199 -16.97 29.03 11.97
N ILE A 200 -16.85 27.75 12.33
CA ILE A 200 -17.10 26.65 11.38
C ILE A 200 -18.60 26.39 11.22
N GLY A 201 -19.34 26.31 12.32
CA GLY A 201 -20.78 26.01 12.31
C GLY A 201 -21.59 27.04 11.54
N GLY A 202 -21.37 28.33 11.79
CA GLY A 202 -22.08 29.41 11.10
C GLY A 202 -21.82 29.42 9.60
N LEU A 203 -20.56 29.28 9.18
CA LEU A 203 -20.18 29.31 7.75
C LEU A 203 -20.55 28.04 6.99
N THR A 204 -20.79 26.92 7.69
CA THR A 204 -21.23 25.67 7.06
C THR A 204 -22.75 25.62 6.93
N LEU A 205 -23.49 26.18 7.90
CA LEU A 205 -24.96 26.16 7.95
C LEU A 205 -25.60 27.32 7.16
N GLU A 206 -25.04 28.52 7.24
CA GLU A 206 -25.46 29.67 6.41
C GLU A 206 -24.63 29.72 5.12
N TYR A 207 -25.27 29.43 3.99
CA TYR A 207 -24.64 29.66 2.69
C TYR A 207 -24.60 31.18 2.40
N LYS A 208 -23.46 31.82 2.68
CA LYS A 208 -23.18 33.19 2.23
C LYS A 208 -22.40 33.10 0.92
N ASP A 209 -22.89 33.79 -0.11
CA ASP A 209 -22.27 33.78 -1.45
C ASP A 209 -20.80 34.28 -1.46
N ASP A 210 -20.38 34.98 -0.41
CA ASP A 210 -19.07 35.65 -0.33
C ASP A 210 -17.95 34.83 0.34
N VAL A 211 -18.26 33.93 1.29
CA VAL A 211 -17.24 33.23 2.11
C VAL A 211 -17.55 31.74 2.21
N ASN A 212 -16.59 30.89 1.84
CA ASN A 212 -16.73 29.45 1.88
C ASN A 212 -15.77 28.81 2.90
N ILE A 213 -16.31 27.94 3.76
CA ILE A 213 -15.55 27.25 4.81
C ILE A 213 -14.42 26.36 4.26
N GLY A 214 -14.50 25.88 3.02
CA GLY A 214 -13.45 25.10 2.36
C GLY A 214 -12.13 25.85 2.16
N ILE A 215 -12.13 27.18 2.26
CA ILE A 215 -10.94 28.03 2.13
C ILE A 215 -10.14 28.11 3.45
N LEU A 216 -10.77 27.82 4.60
CA LEU A 216 -10.17 27.97 5.93
C LEU A 216 -8.85 27.19 6.09
N SER A 217 -8.86 25.88 5.80
CA SER A 217 -7.67 25.02 5.94
C SER A 217 -6.50 25.44 5.03
N PRO A 218 -6.70 25.69 3.72
CA PRO A 218 -5.64 26.24 2.87
C PRO A 218 -5.10 27.58 3.36
N LEU A 219 -5.98 28.47 3.83
CA LEU A 219 -5.61 29.81 4.27
C LEU A 219 -4.74 29.77 5.52
N ILE A 220 -5.09 28.98 6.54
CA ILE A 220 -4.23 28.85 7.75
C ILE A 220 -2.89 28.19 7.43
N GLN A 221 -2.85 27.27 6.49
CA GLN A 221 -1.58 26.70 6.01
C GLN A 221 -0.70 27.79 5.39
N LEU A 222 -1.27 28.70 4.59
CA LEU A 222 -0.55 29.83 4.01
C LEU A 222 -0.10 30.84 5.08
N VAL A 223 -0.99 31.23 6.00
CA VAL A 223 -0.70 32.14 7.12
C VAL A 223 0.46 31.62 7.96
N SER A 224 0.37 30.35 8.41
CA SER A 224 1.42 29.71 9.21
C SER A 224 2.74 29.60 8.44
N THR A 225 2.71 29.25 7.16
CA THR A 225 3.92 29.20 6.31
C THR A 225 4.57 30.58 6.15
N ALA A 226 3.78 31.63 5.96
CA ALA A 226 4.26 33.00 5.82
C ALA A 226 4.91 33.52 7.11
N TYR A 227 4.25 33.35 8.25
CA TYR A 227 4.82 33.69 9.57
C TYR A 227 6.08 32.88 9.87
N PHE A 228 6.07 31.56 9.61
CA PHE A 228 7.23 30.71 9.83
C PHE A 228 8.45 31.21 9.05
N LYS A 229 8.28 31.67 7.81
CA LYS A 229 9.37 32.26 7.00
C LYS A 229 9.75 33.66 7.45
N GLN A 230 8.81 34.49 7.88
CA GLN A 230 9.06 35.86 8.30
C GLN A 230 9.79 35.94 9.63
N CYS A 231 9.42 35.07 10.57
CA CYS A 231 9.90 35.05 11.95
C CYS A 231 10.95 33.96 12.20
N ASN A 232 11.62 33.48 11.14
CA ASN A 232 12.69 32.46 11.20
C ASN A 232 12.32 31.22 12.03
N GLY A 233 11.09 30.75 11.91
CA GLY A 233 10.59 29.53 12.55
C GLY A 233 9.75 29.75 13.82
N ASN A 234 9.58 30.99 14.28
CA ASN A 234 8.71 31.31 15.42
C ASN A 234 7.27 31.65 14.96
N LEU A 235 6.26 31.10 15.64
CA LEU A 235 4.83 31.30 15.40
C LEU A 235 4.12 31.97 16.59
N SER A 236 4.84 32.64 17.50
CA SER A 236 4.27 33.35 18.65
C SER A 236 3.16 34.34 18.30
N ASN A 237 3.16 34.90 17.08
CA ASN A 237 2.12 35.84 16.65
C ASN A 237 0.76 35.18 16.38
N ILE A 238 0.72 33.86 16.25
CA ILE A 238 -0.49 33.07 15.97
C ILE A 238 -0.72 31.96 16.99
N ASP A 239 0.02 31.94 18.09
CA ASP A 239 -0.04 30.91 19.14
C ASP A 239 -1.44 30.75 19.75
N ALA A 240 -2.17 31.85 19.91
CA ALA A 240 -3.54 31.89 20.40
C ALA A 240 -4.49 31.04 19.55
N LEU A 241 -4.21 30.85 18.24
CA LEU A 241 -5.02 29.99 17.36
C LEU A 241 -4.92 28.51 17.75
N LEU A 242 -3.81 28.08 18.36
CA LEU A 242 -3.63 26.70 18.80
C LEU A 242 -4.61 26.33 19.91
N GLY A 243 -4.91 27.24 20.83
CA GLY A 243 -5.86 27.03 21.93
C GLY A 243 -7.28 27.54 21.69
N CYS A 244 -7.50 28.24 20.57
CA CYS A 244 -8.76 28.86 20.19
C CYS A 244 -9.94 27.86 20.10
N PRO A 245 -11.12 28.18 20.67
CA PRO A 245 -12.33 27.40 20.50
C PRO A 245 -12.89 27.47 19.08
N VAL A 246 -13.74 26.50 18.76
CA VAL A 246 -14.44 26.42 17.48
C VAL A 246 -15.94 26.50 17.71
N VAL A 247 -16.63 27.38 16.98
CA VAL A 247 -18.09 27.45 16.99
C VAL A 247 -18.62 26.27 16.19
N MET A 248 -19.36 25.40 16.86
CA MET A 248 -19.91 24.17 16.30
C MET A 248 -21.37 23.98 16.70
N PRO A 249 -22.18 23.27 15.89
CA PRO A 249 -23.52 22.87 16.31
C PRO A 249 -23.48 21.94 17.52
N LYS A 250 -24.43 22.11 18.44
CA LYS A 250 -24.72 21.11 19.47
C LYS A 250 -25.48 19.96 18.83
N TYR A 251 -25.06 18.74 19.14
CA TYR A 251 -25.74 17.52 18.72
C TYR A 251 -25.51 16.43 19.76
N ASP A 252 -26.44 15.48 19.83
CA ASP A 252 -26.35 14.31 20.71
C ASP A 252 -26.33 13.05 19.85
N ILE A 253 -25.26 12.26 19.96
CA ILE A 253 -25.02 11.03 19.18
C ILE A 253 -26.11 9.98 19.39
N GLU A 254 -26.81 10.00 20.53
CA GLU A 254 -27.90 9.07 20.81
C GLU A 254 -29.17 9.40 20.04
N LEU A 255 -29.44 10.70 19.81
CA LEU A 255 -30.65 11.19 19.15
C LEU A 255 -30.49 11.40 17.63
N ILE A 256 -29.32 11.07 17.07
CA ILE A 256 -29.02 11.28 15.65
C ILE A 256 -29.92 10.46 14.71
N GLU A 257 -30.42 9.30 15.15
CA GLU A 257 -31.34 8.49 14.31
C GLU A 257 -32.69 9.17 14.06
N ASP A 258 -33.08 10.12 14.93
CA ASP A 258 -34.33 10.86 14.86
C ASP A 258 -34.18 12.20 14.12
N MET A 259 -32.97 12.56 13.69
CA MET A 259 -32.69 13.81 12.98
C MET A 259 -32.92 13.69 11.47
N GLU A 260 -33.19 14.81 10.81
CA GLU A 260 -33.30 14.89 9.35
C GLU A 260 -31.94 14.65 8.66
N ASP A 261 -31.97 13.94 7.53
CA ASP A 261 -30.78 13.58 6.74
C ASP A 261 -29.90 14.78 6.36
N ASP A 262 -30.53 15.93 6.08
CA ASP A 262 -29.82 17.18 5.76
C ASP A 262 -29.08 17.75 6.97
N LYS A 263 -29.67 17.68 8.16
CA LYS A 263 -29.03 18.14 9.42
C LYS A 263 -27.87 17.23 9.80
N ILE A 264 -28.03 15.92 9.63
CA ILE A 264 -26.96 14.94 9.82
C ILE A 264 -25.79 15.24 8.87
N SER A 265 -26.08 15.51 7.59
CA SER A 265 -25.06 15.85 6.60
C SER A 265 -24.32 17.15 6.97
N ASN A 266 -25.03 18.18 7.42
CA ASN A 266 -24.42 19.43 7.86
C ASN A 266 -23.53 19.26 9.12
N ILE A 267 -23.94 18.42 10.08
CA ILE A 267 -23.10 18.10 11.25
C ILE A 267 -21.82 17.39 10.80
N LEU A 268 -21.93 16.42 9.88
CA LEU A 268 -20.78 15.72 9.33
C LEU A 268 -19.83 16.67 8.58
N ASP A 269 -20.36 17.62 7.79
CA ASP A 269 -19.57 18.65 7.11
C ASP A 269 -18.80 19.51 8.13
N CYS A 270 -19.47 20.00 9.18
CA CYS A 270 -18.83 20.76 10.26
C CYS A 270 -17.70 19.96 10.92
N LEU A 271 -17.92 18.68 11.23
CA LEU A 271 -16.92 17.82 11.87
C LEU A 271 -15.71 17.58 10.98
N ILE A 272 -15.90 17.42 9.67
CA ILE A 272 -14.80 17.27 8.71
C ILE A 272 -13.98 18.57 8.61
N HIS A 273 -14.64 19.73 8.50
CA HIS A 273 -13.95 21.02 8.48
C HIS A 273 -13.19 21.28 9.79
N CYS A 274 -13.77 20.93 10.95
CA CYS A 274 -13.11 21.03 12.25
C CYS A 274 -11.89 20.10 12.37
N SER A 275 -12.02 18.85 11.93
CA SER A 275 -10.88 17.91 11.89
C SER A 275 -9.74 18.44 11.01
N ASN A 276 -10.06 18.98 9.82
CA ASN A 276 -9.06 19.55 8.92
C ASN A 276 -8.42 20.82 9.48
N TRP A 277 -9.17 21.68 10.18
CA TRP A 277 -8.65 22.83 10.90
C TRP A 277 -7.59 22.39 11.93
N PHE A 278 -7.93 21.43 12.81
CA PHE A 278 -6.97 20.93 13.79
C PHE A 278 -5.77 20.22 13.16
N ARG A 279 -5.95 19.48 12.05
CA ARG A 279 -4.84 18.88 11.30
C ARG A 279 -3.86 19.93 10.77
N GLU A 280 -4.35 21.06 10.25
CA GLU A 280 -3.46 22.14 9.79
C GLU A 280 -2.78 22.89 10.94
N LEU A 281 -3.44 23.06 12.09
CA LEU A 281 -2.77 23.56 13.30
C LEU A 281 -1.62 22.62 13.71
N LEU A 282 -1.86 21.31 13.77
CA LEU A 282 -0.80 20.34 14.06
C LEU A 282 0.35 20.43 13.03
N ASN A 283 0.03 20.58 11.74
CA ASN A 283 1.03 20.74 10.69
C ASN A 283 1.90 21.99 10.87
N ALA A 284 1.33 23.08 11.40
CA ALA A 284 2.03 24.34 11.62
C ALA A 284 2.92 24.31 12.88
N PHE A 285 2.34 23.97 14.04
CA PHE A 285 3.00 24.14 15.34
C PHE A 285 4.04 23.05 15.66
N VAL A 286 3.90 21.84 15.10
CA VAL A 286 4.88 20.74 15.33
C VAL A 286 6.25 21.01 14.67
N ILE A 287 6.34 21.99 13.77
CA ILE A 287 7.59 22.33 13.08
C ILE A 287 8.56 23.08 14.01
N GLN A 288 8.03 23.86 14.96
CA GLN A 288 8.81 24.70 15.87
C GLN A 288 9.79 23.85 16.71
N THR A 289 10.99 24.35 16.97
CA THR A 289 12.01 23.61 17.73
C THR A 289 12.14 24.06 19.17
N ASP A 290 11.98 25.37 19.43
CA ASP A 290 12.45 25.97 20.67
C ASP A 290 11.32 26.31 21.68
N ASP A 291 10.07 26.47 21.22
CA ASP A 291 8.89 26.90 22.02
C ASP A 291 7.64 26.02 21.75
N MET A 292 7.79 24.71 21.58
CA MET A 292 6.61 23.84 21.37
C MET A 292 5.78 23.70 22.64
N ASP A 293 4.54 24.17 22.62
CA ASP A 293 3.52 23.84 23.62
C ASP A 293 2.99 22.41 23.40
N ILE A 294 3.81 21.43 23.79
CA ILE A 294 3.54 20.00 23.63
C ILE A 294 2.20 19.59 24.27
N PRO A 295 1.85 19.98 25.51
CA PRO A 295 0.55 19.63 26.10
C PRO A 295 -0.64 20.04 25.24
N THR A 296 -0.65 21.27 24.71
CA THR A 296 -1.76 21.75 23.88
C THR A 296 -1.82 21.02 22.53
N ILE A 297 -0.66 20.73 21.92
CA ILE A 297 -0.57 19.89 20.70
C ILE A 297 -1.13 18.48 20.96
N LEU A 298 -0.79 17.85 22.08
CA LEU A 298 -1.28 16.52 22.46
C LEU A 298 -2.80 16.54 22.71
N LYS A 299 -3.34 17.57 23.36
CA LYS A 299 -4.79 17.77 23.50
C LYS A 299 -5.50 17.91 22.15
N ARG A 300 -4.90 18.61 21.18
CA ARG A 300 -5.44 18.71 19.81
C ARG A 300 -5.45 17.35 19.08
N ILE A 301 -4.48 16.48 19.31
CA ILE A 301 -4.50 15.11 18.79
C ILE A 301 -5.71 14.33 19.33
N LEU A 302 -5.98 14.41 20.63
CA LEU A 302 -7.15 13.78 21.23
C LEU A 302 -8.46 14.33 20.66
N ASN A 303 -8.55 15.65 20.46
CA ASN A 303 -9.73 16.27 19.84
C ASN A 303 -9.98 15.73 18.42
N ILE A 304 -8.93 15.52 17.62
CA ILE A 304 -9.07 14.93 16.27
C ILE A 304 -9.56 13.48 16.36
N GLU A 305 -8.98 12.68 17.27
CA GLU A 305 -9.40 11.29 17.45
C GLU A 305 -10.86 11.18 17.92
N GLU A 306 -11.29 12.06 18.82
CA GLU A 306 -12.68 12.17 19.26
C GLU A 306 -13.61 12.52 18.07
N ILE A 307 -13.26 13.52 17.27
CA ILE A 307 -14.03 13.92 16.09
C ILE A 307 -14.12 12.77 15.07
N GLU A 308 -13.02 12.09 14.78
CA GLU A 308 -13.00 10.93 13.87
C GLU A 308 -13.88 9.77 14.38
N LYS A 309 -13.87 9.54 15.70
CA LYS A 309 -14.73 8.55 16.35
C LYS A 309 -16.20 8.95 16.26
N ASN A 310 -16.52 10.21 16.49
CA ASN A 310 -17.88 10.75 16.37
C ASN A 310 -18.37 10.60 14.94
N ILE A 311 -17.60 11.01 13.93
CA ILE A 311 -17.93 10.81 12.50
C ILE A 311 -18.22 9.33 12.22
N SER A 312 -17.37 8.43 12.72
CA SER A 312 -17.53 6.97 12.54
C SER A 312 -18.84 6.46 13.15
N GLN A 313 -19.16 6.88 14.38
CA GLN A 313 -20.39 6.48 15.06
C GLN A 313 -21.63 7.00 14.33
N ILE A 314 -21.61 8.25 13.86
CA ILE A 314 -22.71 8.87 13.10
C ILE A 314 -22.97 8.10 11.80
N LEU A 315 -21.92 7.82 11.01
CA LEU A 315 -22.06 7.09 9.75
C LEU A 315 -22.52 5.63 9.93
N LEU A 316 -22.14 4.99 11.04
CA LEU A 316 -22.59 3.64 11.36
C LEU A 316 -24.08 3.62 11.73
N LYS A 317 -24.55 4.56 12.56
CA LYS A 317 -25.96 4.65 13.01
C LYS A 317 -26.91 5.12 11.91
N THR A 318 -26.51 6.09 11.09
CA THR A 318 -27.38 6.72 10.09
C THR A 318 -27.52 5.88 8.82
N LYS A 319 -28.68 5.88 8.15
CA LYS A 319 -28.89 5.15 6.88
C LYS A 319 -28.58 6.00 5.63
N THR A 320 -28.10 7.22 5.82
CA THR A 320 -27.93 8.22 4.77
C THR A 320 -26.75 7.93 3.86
N VAL A 321 -26.92 8.24 2.56
CA VAL A 321 -25.81 8.24 1.60
C VAL A 321 -25.14 9.60 1.68
N TYR A 322 -24.18 9.71 2.60
CA TYR A 322 -23.42 10.94 2.81
C TYR A 322 -22.31 11.10 1.75
N LYS A 323 -22.17 12.32 1.22
CA LYS A 323 -21.07 12.69 0.32
C LYS A 323 -20.24 13.79 0.97
N PRO A 324 -18.99 13.51 1.40
CA PRO A 324 -18.18 14.49 2.11
C PRO A 324 -17.82 15.71 1.25
N PRO A 325 -17.49 16.85 1.89
CA PRO A 325 -17.02 18.05 1.22
C PRO A 325 -15.65 17.80 0.57
N ILE A 326 -15.30 18.63 -0.42
CA ILE A 326 -14.01 18.54 -1.10
C ILE A 326 -12.99 19.31 -0.25
N CYS A 327 -12.06 18.61 0.38
CA CYS A 327 -11.04 19.23 1.24
C CYS A 327 -9.63 19.23 0.64
N VAL A 328 -9.41 18.44 -0.41
CA VAL A 328 -8.17 18.40 -1.20
C VAL A 328 -8.56 18.49 -2.67
N PHE A 329 -8.04 19.50 -3.36
CA PHE A 329 -8.37 19.72 -4.76
C PHE A 329 -7.86 18.57 -5.64
N ASN A 330 -8.76 17.96 -6.43
CA ASN A 330 -8.39 16.96 -7.42
C ASN A 330 -9.02 17.33 -8.76
N ILE A 331 -8.17 17.77 -9.70
CA ILE A 331 -8.63 18.21 -11.03
C ILE A 331 -9.37 17.12 -11.80
N ASN A 332 -9.00 15.84 -11.62
CA ASN A 332 -9.59 14.72 -12.35
C ASN A 332 -11.04 14.43 -11.91
N LYS A 333 -11.45 14.95 -10.74
CA LYS A 333 -12.82 14.82 -10.20
C LYS A 333 -13.62 16.12 -10.29
N TYR A 334 -13.02 17.20 -10.82
CA TYR A 334 -13.62 18.53 -10.81
C TYR A 334 -14.50 18.75 -12.04
N THR A 335 -15.81 18.82 -11.85
CA THR A 335 -16.78 19.07 -12.94
C THR A 335 -17.17 20.54 -13.10
N GLY A 336 -16.68 21.44 -12.23
CA GLY A 336 -17.02 22.87 -12.28
C GLY A 336 -18.44 23.23 -11.86
N GLU A 337 -19.23 22.26 -11.40
CA GLU A 337 -20.59 22.50 -10.94
C GLU A 337 -20.57 22.94 -9.48
N GLN A 338 -20.93 24.20 -9.23
CA GLN A 338 -21.47 24.61 -7.93
C GLN A 338 -22.74 23.79 -7.71
N LYS A 339 -22.76 22.93 -6.68
CA LYS A 339 -23.96 22.13 -6.37
C LYS A 339 -25.06 23.06 -5.87
N GLU A 340 -25.94 23.51 -6.76
CA GLU A 340 -27.32 23.79 -6.34
C GLU A 340 -27.91 22.47 -5.82
N LYS A 341 -28.32 22.43 -4.54
CA LYS A 341 -29.10 21.33 -3.98
C LYS A 341 -30.48 21.30 -4.68
N GLN A 342 -30.59 20.67 -5.84
CA GLN A 342 -31.89 20.37 -6.45
C GLN A 342 -32.41 19.01 -5.96
N LEU A 343 -33.61 19.02 -5.38
CA LEU A 343 -34.34 17.81 -4.97
C LEU A 343 -34.59 16.88 -6.18
N ILE A 344 -34.04 15.67 -6.14
CA ILE A 344 -34.27 14.64 -7.16
C ILE A 344 -35.58 13.91 -6.87
N LYS A 345 -36.58 14.05 -7.75
CA LYS A 345 -37.79 13.20 -7.78
C LYS A 345 -37.46 11.77 -8.27
N PRO A 346 -38.07 10.71 -7.70
CA PRO A 346 -37.73 9.33 -8.06
C PRO A 346 -38.37 8.91 -9.39
N GLN A 347 -37.56 8.44 -10.35
CA GLN A 347 -38.05 7.73 -11.54
C GLN A 347 -37.89 6.21 -11.38
N ILE A 348 -39.00 5.51 -11.56
CA ILE A 348 -39.13 4.05 -11.52
C ILE A 348 -38.62 3.45 -12.85
N GLY A 349 -37.57 2.63 -12.79
CA GLY A 349 -36.99 1.89 -13.93
C GLY A 349 -36.86 0.39 -13.65
N LYS A 350 -37.40 -0.43 -14.55
CA LYS A 350 -37.70 -1.87 -14.42
C LYS A 350 -36.49 -2.79 -14.23
N LYS A 351 -36.56 -3.71 -13.24
CA LYS A 351 -35.62 -4.84 -13.02
C LYS A 351 -35.72 -5.87 -14.15
N LYS A 352 -34.60 -6.20 -14.81
CA LYS A 352 -34.39 -7.48 -15.51
C LYS A 352 -33.53 -8.41 -14.64
N THR A 353 -34.07 -9.58 -14.35
CA THR A 353 -33.47 -10.64 -13.52
C THR A 353 -32.44 -11.45 -14.30
N ASN A 354 -31.19 -11.49 -13.83
CA ASN A 354 -30.22 -12.54 -14.18
C ASN A 354 -29.84 -13.34 -12.92
N LYS A 355 -30.03 -14.66 -12.98
CA LYS A 355 -29.70 -15.64 -11.92
C LYS A 355 -28.19 -15.65 -11.66
N LYS A 356 -27.77 -15.43 -10.40
CA LYS A 356 -26.39 -15.63 -9.92
C LYS A 356 -26.17 -17.09 -9.50
N VAL A 357 -25.06 -17.67 -9.92
CA VAL A 357 -24.42 -18.87 -9.33
C VAL A 357 -23.60 -18.40 -8.11
N PRO A 358 -23.54 -19.14 -6.98
CA PRO A 358 -22.82 -18.70 -5.80
C PRO A 358 -21.30 -18.70 -6.05
N ASN A 359 -20.65 -17.56 -5.80
CA ASN A 359 -19.18 -17.44 -5.80
C ASN A 359 -18.65 -17.79 -4.41
N ASP A 360 -17.55 -18.54 -4.39
CA ASP A 360 -16.87 -19.06 -3.21
C ASP A 360 -15.79 -18.04 -2.76
N ASP A 361 -15.96 -17.42 -1.59
CA ASP A 361 -15.10 -16.36 -1.02
C ASP A 361 -13.70 -16.84 -0.57
N THR A 362 -13.27 -18.04 -0.99
CA THR A 362 -12.01 -18.67 -0.58
C THR A 362 -10.84 -18.45 -1.55
N VAL A 363 -11.02 -17.68 -2.64
CA VAL A 363 -10.02 -17.59 -3.72
C VAL A 363 -9.08 -16.39 -3.58
N LEU A 364 -7.78 -16.66 -3.39
CA LEU A 364 -6.69 -15.70 -3.64
C LEU A 364 -6.35 -15.70 -5.14
N PRO A 365 -6.61 -14.61 -5.91
CA PRO A 365 -6.24 -14.55 -7.33
C PRO A 365 -4.71 -14.53 -7.49
N GLU A 366 -4.17 -15.38 -8.37
CA GLU A 366 -2.73 -15.47 -8.69
C GLU A 366 -2.19 -14.24 -9.47
N THR A 367 -3.00 -13.20 -9.68
CA THR A 367 -2.57 -11.92 -10.25
C THR A 367 -3.18 -10.78 -9.43
N GLY A 368 -2.33 -9.86 -8.96
CA GLY A 368 -2.73 -8.71 -8.16
C GLY A 368 -3.59 -7.72 -8.96
N LYS A 369 -4.89 -8.01 -9.03
CA LYS A 369 -5.93 -7.04 -9.38
C LYS A 369 -7.07 -7.21 -8.39
N ILE A 370 -7.25 -6.17 -7.57
CA ILE A 370 -8.37 -5.99 -6.66
C ILE A 370 -9.64 -6.04 -7.50
N GLN A 371 -10.42 -7.11 -7.37
CA GLN A 371 -11.78 -7.16 -7.88
C GLN A 371 -12.72 -7.18 -6.68
N THR A 372 -13.40 -6.06 -6.48
CA THR A 372 -14.45 -5.84 -5.50
C THR A 372 -15.69 -6.65 -5.88
N THR A 373 -16.01 -7.67 -5.09
CA THR A 373 -17.31 -8.37 -5.16
C THR A 373 -18.29 -7.82 -4.13
N GLN A 374 -19.54 -7.70 -4.59
CA GLN A 374 -20.66 -6.93 -4.06
C GLN A 374 -21.20 -7.42 -2.70
N HIS A 375 -21.16 -6.54 -1.69
CA HIS A 375 -22.03 -6.51 -0.51
C HIS A 375 -22.36 -5.01 -0.25
N ASN A 376 -23.22 -4.46 -1.12
CA ASN A 376 -23.30 -3.03 -1.48
C ASN A 376 -24.06 -2.10 -0.51
N THR A 377 -23.95 -2.27 0.81
CA THR A 377 -24.47 -1.25 1.74
C THR A 377 -23.58 -1.05 2.97
N ILE A 378 -23.02 -2.13 3.51
CA ILE A 378 -22.05 -2.05 4.61
C ILE A 378 -20.64 -1.79 4.08
N LYS A 379 -20.26 -2.37 2.92
CA LYS A 379 -18.96 -2.08 2.28
C LYS A 379 -18.83 -0.61 1.90
N ASP A 380 -19.88 0.01 1.34
CA ASP A 380 -19.82 1.42 0.93
C ASP A 380 -19.62 2.36 2.13
N LYS A 381 -20.21 2.06 3.30
CA LYS A 381 -19.98 2.83 4.54
C LYS A 381 -18.57 2.67 5.10
N VAL A 382 -18.06 1.44 5.10
CA VAL A 382 -16.70 1.13 5.57
C VAL A 382 -15.67 1.70 4.61
N ASP A 383 -15.92 1.66 3.29
CA ASP A 383 -15.07 2.25 2.26
C ASP A 383 -15.08 3.79 2.31
N ILE A 384 -16.21 4.44 2.68
CA ILE A 384 -16.27 5.88 2.98
C ILE A 384 -15.44 6.17 4.23
N LEU A 385 -15.56 5.37 5.30
CA LEU A 385 -14.77 5.52 6.52
C LEU A 385 -13.26 5.45 6.27
N TYR A 386 -12.84 4.53 5.40
CA TYR A 386 -11.42 4.37 5.02
C TYR A 386 -10.93 5.41 4.01
N ASN A 387 -11.82 6.07 3.26
CA ASN A 387 -11.48 7.05 2.22
C ASN A 387 -12.02 8.46 2.50
N MET A 388 -12.25 8.83 3.76
CA MET A 388 -12.63 10.20 4.11
C MET A 388 -11.56 11.20 3.64
N PRO A 389 -11.93 12.32 3.01
CA PRO A 389 -10.99 13.25 2.41
C PRO A 389 -10.36 14.20 3.44
N PHE A 390 -9.70 13.67 4.48
CA PHE A 390 -8.98 14.50 5.43
C PHE A 390 -7.69 15.08 4.83
N ARG A 391 -7.31 16.27 5.30
CA ARG A 391 -6.00 16.88 5.03
C ARG A 391 -4.88 15.95 5.53
N LYS A 392 -3.82 15.80 4.72
CA LYS A 392 -2.67 14.97 5.04
C LYS A 392 -1.83 15.65 6.12
N LEU A 393 -1.50 14.92 7.18
CA LEU A 393 -0.58 15.41 8.20
C LEU A 393 0.86 15.33 7.68
N ASN A 394 1.71 16.25 8.10
CA ASN A 394 3.11 16.35 7.67
C ASN A 394 4.01 15.32 8.37
N LEU A 395 5.16 15.00 7.74
CA LEU A 395 6.17 14.12 8.33
C LEU A 395 6.71 14.63 9.67
N ASN A 396 6.64 15.94 9.92
CA ASN A 396 7.14 16.58 11.14
C ASN A 396 6.49 16.03 12.42
N LEU A 397 5.31 15.39 12.34
CA LEU A 397 4.71 14.64 13.45
C LEU A 397 5.64 13.61 14.08
N ILE A 398 6.63 13.10 13.33
CA ILE A 398 7.63 12.17 13.83
C ILE A 398 8.38 12.73 15.05
N LYS A 399 8.54 14.06 15.16
CA LYS A 399 9.22 14.71 16.28
C LYS A 399 8.50 14.48 17.61
N LEU A 400 7.16 14.34 17.60
CA LEU A 400 6.37 14.11 18.81
C LEU A 400 6.66 12.75 19.46
N ILE A 401 7.25 11.81 18.72
CA ILE A 401 7.68 10.51 19.24
C ILE A 401 8.84 10.67 20.23
N ASN A 402 9.61 11.76 20.19
CA ASN A 402 10.71 12.00 21.14
C ASN A 402 10.25 12.21 22.60
N ASN A 403 8.98 12.54 22.81
CA ASN A 403 8.42 12.77 24.14
C ASN A 403 8.35 11.48 24.96
N ASP A 404 8.36 11.60 26.29
CA ASP A 404 8.23 10.47 27.20
C ASP A 404 6.84 9.82 27.11
N PHE A 405 6.82 8.49 27.11
CA PHE A 405 5.61 7.67 27.07
C PHE A 405 5.31 7.12 28.45
N THR A 406 4.08 7.34 28.90
CA THR A 406 3.59 6.82 30.18
C THR A 406 2.46 5.82 29.98
N THR A 407 2.49 4.78 30.80
CA THR A 407 1.43 3.75 30.87
C THR A 407 0.31 4.12 31.84
N GLU A 408 0.36 5.30 32.46
CA GLU A 408 -0.70 5.77 33.34
C GLU A 408 -1.85 6.37 32.51
N PRO A 409 -3.09 5.90 32.70
CA PRO A 409 -4.24 6.54 32.08
C PRO A 409 -4.45 7.89 32.78
N ASN A 410 -4.44 8.98 32.01
CA ASN A 410 -4.75 10.37 32.43
C ASN A 410 -3.59 11.36 32.64
N SER A 411 -2.38 11.11 32.12
CA SER A 411 -1.42 12.21 31.95
C SER A 411 -1.84 13.08 30.74
N GLU A 412 -2.21 14.34 31.00
CA GLU A 412 -2.49 15.32 29.92
C GLU A 412 -1.20 15.93 29.35
N THR A 413 -0.08 15.78 30.08
CA THR A 413 1.21 16.40 29.77
C THR A 413 2.17 15.46 29.05
N GLU A 414 1.92 14.15 29.07
CA GLU A 414 2.81 13.12 28.54
C GLU A 414 2.10 12.27 27.48
N LEU A 415 2.87 11.50 26.71
CA LEU A 415 2.35 10.72 25.61
C LEU A 415 1.54 9.53 26.16
N ASN A 416 0.22 9.53 25.94
CA ASN A 416 -0.63 8.39 26.26
C ASN A 416 -0.71 7.37 25.10
N ILE A 417 -1.35 6.22 25.33
CA ILE A 417 -1.43 5.14 24.34
C ILE A 417 -2.22 5.53 23.08
N ASP A 418 -3.29 6.31 23.24
CA ASP A 418 -4.16 6.74 22.14
C ASP A 418 -3.47 7.80 21.24
N MET A 419 -2.77 8.76 21.85
CA MET A 419 -1.90 9.72 21.19
C MET A 419 -0.79 9.01 20.42
N LEU A 420 -0.10 8.05 21.04
CA LEU A 420 0.96 7.28 20.37
C LEU A 420 0.40 6.47 19.19
N LYS A 421 -0.76 5.84 19.37
CA LYS A 421 -1.50 5.11 18.32
C LYS A 421 -1.82 6.04 17.14
N PHE A 422 -2.34 7.24 17.41
CA PHE A 422 -2.64 8.23 16.37
C PHE A 422 -1.39 8.71 15.62
N ILE A 423 -0.32 9.06 16.35
CA ILE A 423 0.93 9.56 15.76
C ILE A 423 1.56 8.48 14.88
N LEU A 424 1.66 7.23 15.37
CA LEU A 424 2.26 6.14 14.61
C LEU A 424 1.44 5.77 13.37
N LYS A 425 0.10 5.74 13.47
CA LYS A 425 -0.79 5.46 12.33
C LYS A 425 -0.57 6.46 11.18
N ASN A 426 -0.57 7.76 11.48
CA ASN A 426 -0.39 8.79 10.46
C ASN A 426 1.05 8.87 9.95
N THR A 427 2.04 8.72 10.84
CA THR A 427 3.46 8.76 10.46
C THR A 427 3.83 7.57 9.57
N ASN A 428 3.32 6.36 9.85
CA ASN A 428 3.55 5.19 9.00
C ASN A 428 3.02 5.37 7.59
N GLY A 429 1.81 5.92 7.42
CA GLY A 429 1.28 6.21 6.08
C GLY A 429 2.15 7.19 5.28
N ASN A 430 2.71 8.20 5.96
CA ASN A 430 3.63 9.16 5.35
C ASN A 430 4.98 8.52 4.97
N ILE A 431 5.59 7.76 5.89
CA ILE A 431 6.88 7.09 5.66
C ILE A 431 6.74 6.05 4.54
N ASP A 432 5.66 5.26 4.51
CA ASP A 432 5.40 4.27 3.46
C ASP A 432 5.35 4.91 2.08
N THR A 433 4.59 6.01 1.97
CA THR A 433 4.48 6.77 0.72
C THR A 433 5.85 7.33 0.29
N ILE A 434 6.66 7.86 1.21
CA ILE A 434 7.94 8.50 0.87
C ILE A 434 9.04 7.47 0.57
N LEU A 435 9.19 6.42 1.38
CA LEU A 435 10.31 5.48 1.30
C LEU A 435 10.06 4.30 0.35
N LEU A 436 8.83 3.83 0.21
CA LEU A 436 8.47 2.65 -0.59
C LEU A 436 7.75 2.98 -1.91
N SER A 437 7.63 4.27 -2.25
CA SER A 437 7.16 4.71 -3.57
C SER A 437 7.85 3.93 -4.69
N LYS A 438 7.05 3.28 -5.55
CA LYS A 438 7.58 2.41 -6.61
C LYS A 438 8.38 3.25 -7.60
N ILE A 439 9.64 2.88 -7.82
CA ILE A 439 10.44 3.40 -8.94
C ILE A 439 9.83 2.86 -10.24
N LYS A 440 8.83 3.55 -10.79
CA LYS A 440 8.33 3.26 -12.14
C LYS A 440 9.43 3.71 -13.12
N LYS A 441 9.95 2.78 -13.92
CA LYS A 441 10.65 3.15 -15.16
C LYS A 441 9.64 3.93 -16.00
N LYS A 442 9.81 5.26 -16.12
CA LYS A 442 8.95 6.14 -16.93
C LYS A 442 8.86 5.57 -18.34
N THR A 443 7.74 4.94 -18.68
CA THR A 443 7.33 4.72 -20.07
C THR A 443 6.33 5.82 -20.39
N PHE A 444 6.60 6.57 -21.47
CA PHE A 444 5.96 7.84 -21.86
C PHE A 444 4.43 7.81 -22.05
N LEU A 445 3.76 6.67 -21.83
CA LEU A 445 2.37 6.44 -22.25
C LEU A 445 1.42 5.85 -21.19
N SER A 446 1.82 5.72 -19.92
CA SER A 446 0.91 5.21 -18.89
C SER A 446 0.31 6.33 -18.04
N LYS A 447 -0.98 6.61 -18.23
CA LYS A 447 -1.81 7.47 -17.35
C LYS A 447 -2.08 6.73 -16.04
N GLN A 448 -1.31 6.98 -14.99
CA GLN A 448 -1.67 6.63 -13.60
C GLN A 448 -1.06 7.62 -12.61
N ASP A 449 -1.90 8.15 -11.74
CA ASP A 449 -1.61 9.09 -10.65
C ASP A 449 -0.89 8.38 -9.48
N ASP A 450 0.42 8.14 -9.57
CA ASP A 450 1.23 7.74 -8.40
C ASP A 450 2.36 8.76 -8.16
N GLU A 451 2.59 9.10 -6.89
CA GLU A 451 3.69 9.98 -6.44
C GLU A 451 5.04 9.46 -6.97
N THR A 452 5.81 10.34 -7.64
CA THR A 452 7.14 10.01 -8.14
C THR A 452 8.15 9.97 -7.00
N TYR A 453 8.92 8.88 -6.89
CA TYR A 453 9.97 8.73 -5.87
C TYR A 453 11.02 9.85 -5.97
N ASP A 454 11.16 10.63 -4.90
CA ASP A 454 12.21 11.64 -4.74
C ASP A 454 13.32 11.11 -3.80
N PRO A 455 14.55 10.87 -4.31
CA PRO A 455 15.64 10.32 -3.52
C PRO A 455 16.09 11.24 -2.37
N LYS A 456 16.04 12.57 -2.54
CA LYS A 456 16.50 13.51 -1.50
C LYS A 456 15.51 13.58 -0.34
N LYS A 457 14.22 13.68 -0.67
CA LYS A 457 13.13 13.63 0.32
C LYS A 457 13.13 12.31 1.09
N ALA A 458 13.37 11.19 0.40
CA ALA A 458 13.49 9.89 1.03
C ALA A 458 14.71 9.79 1.97
N GLU A 459 15.85 10.35 1.58
CA GLU A 459 17.05 10.40 2.44
C GLU A 459 16.84 11.23 3.70
N HIS A 460 16.27 12.43 3.58
CA HIS A 460 15.91 13.25 4.75
C HIS A 460 14.90 12.56 5.67
N CYS A 461 13.90 11.88 5.09
CA CYS A 461 12.95 11.08 5.86
C CYS A 461 13.65 9.95 6.61
N ALA A 462 14.59 9.24 5.98
CA ALA A 462 15.35 8.18 6.63
C ALA A 462 16.24 8.71 7.76
N GLN A 463 16.86 9.88 7.58
CA GLN A 463 17.64 10.55 8.64
C GLN A 463 16.76 10.89 9.85
N ALA A 464 15.60 11.50 9.63
CA ALA A 464 14.65 11.84 10.70
C ALA A 464 14.17 10.58 11.46
N VAL A 465 13.90 9.48 10.76
CA VAL A 465 13.57 8.19 11.42
C VAL A 465 14.74 7.66 12.24
N SER A 466 15.98 7.79 11.76
CA SER A 466 17.16 7.35 12.51
C SER A 466 17.41 8.17 13.77
N GLU A 467 17.03 9.45 13.79
CA GLU A 467 17.17 10.34 14.95
C GLU A 467 16.21 9.96 16.08
N ILE A 468 14.96 9.64 15.75
CA ILE A 468 13.93 9.25 16.75
C ILE A 468 14.03 7.77 17.18
N LEU A 469 14.81 6.96 16.45
CA LEU A 469 14.92 5.52 16.66
C LEU A 469 15.25 5.09 18.10
N PRO A 470 16.16 5.75 18.85
CA PRO A 470 16.42 5.39 20.25
C PRO A 470 15.15 5.48 21.10
N LYS A 471 14.37 6.56 20.94
CA LYS A 471 13.13 6.75 21.68
C LYS A 471 12.05 5.78 21.24
N LEU A 472 11.95 5.50 19.94
CA LEU A 472 11.06 4.49 19.39
C LEU A 472 11.29 3.11 20.04
N MET A 473 12.56 2.74 20.26
CA MET A 473 12.90 1.49 20.95
C MET A 473 12.56 1.53 22.44
N CYS A 474 12.72 2.66 23.13
CA CYS A 474 12.25 2.81 24.51
C CYS A 474 10.72 2.64 24.61
N HIS A 475 9.96 3.23 23.69
CA HIS A 475 8.50 3.09 23.64
C HIS A 475 8.09 1.64 23.36
N LEU A 476 8.79 0.96 22.45
CA LEU A 476 8.61 -0.46 22.20
C LEU A 476 8.81 -1.29 23.48
N ASP A 477 9.89 -1.05 24.22
CA ASP A 477 10.15 -1.75 25.48
C ASP A 477 9.08 -1.47 26.54
N SER A 478 8.58 -0.23 26.63
CA SER A 478 7.49 0.13 27.55
C SER A 478 6.17 -0.57 27.21
N VAL A 479 5.80 -0.60 25.92
CA VAL A 479 4.62 -1.33 25.43
C VAL A 479 4.74 -2.83 25.70
N ILE A 480 5.91 -3.41 25.44
CA ILE A 480 6.18 -4.83 25.72
C ILE A 480 6.09 -5.13 27.22
N LYS A 481 6.68 -4.30 28.08
CA LYS A 481 6.59 -4.46 29.55
C LYS A 481 5.15 -4.42 30.04
N TYR A 482 4.33 -3.52 29.50
CA TYR A 482 2.91 -3.45 29.85
C TYR A 482 2.17 -4.73 29.44
N ILE A 483 2.40 -5.22 28.21
CA ILE A 483 1.82 -6.49 27.72
C ILE A 483 2.27 -7.65 28.61
N GLU A 484 3.55 -7.72 28.98
CA GLU A 484 4.12 -8.77 29.84
C GLU A 484 3.52 -8.77 31.25
N ASN A 485 3.37 -7.60 31.87
CA ASN A 485 2.75 -7.46 33.19
C ASN A 485 1.29 -7.94 33.19
N ASN A 486 0.52 -7.59 32.14
CA ASN A 486 -0.89 -7.98 32.02
C ASN A 486 -1.08 -9.45 31.62
N LEU A 487 -0.14 -10.03 30.88
CA LEU A 487 -0.13 -11.48 30.60
C LEU A 487 0.11 -12.31 31.86
N ASN A 488 1.01 -11.86 32.73
CA ASN A 488 1.32 -12.56 33.99
C ASN A 488 0.24 -12.39 35.06
N GLY A 489 -0.55 -11.32 35.00
CA GLY A 489 -1.64 -11.04 35.95
C GLY A 489 -3.00 -11.69 35.62
N SER A 490 -3.19 -12.22 34.40
CA SER A 490 -4.50 -12.69 33.89
C SER A 490 -4.61 -14.22 33.74
N HIS A 491 -4.13 -14.98 34.73
CA HIS A 491 -4.56 -16.37 34.91
C HIS A 491 -6.01 -16.41 35.45
N ASN A 492 -6.98 -15.98 34.64
CA ASN A 492 -8.39 -16.26 34.88
C ASN A 492 -8.92 -17.15 33.77
N ASP A 493 -9.37 -18.33 34.20
CA ASP A 493 -9.92 -19.48 33.45
C ASP A 493 -11.22 -19.19 32.65
N THR A 494 -11.49 -17.96 32.23
CA THR A 494 -12.73 -17.60 31.53
C THR A 494 -12.50 -16.65 30.36
N GLY A 495 -12.30 -17.22 29.16
CA GLY A 495 -12.56 -16.56 27.87
C GLY A 495 -11.57 -15.47 27.46
N PHE A 496 -11.00 -15.62 26.26
CA PHE A 496 -10.13 -14.64 25.59
C PHE A 496 -10.88 -13.35 25.22
N MET A 497 -11.29 -12.52 26.19
CA MET A 497 -11.73 -11.15 25.93
C MET A 497 -10.64 -10.19 26.36
N TYR A 498 -9.87 -9.68 25.39
CA TYR A 498 -8.91 -8.60 25.64
C TYR A 498 -9.66 -7.29 25.90
N THR A 499 -9.22 -6.51 26.90
CA THR A 499 -9.80 -5.18 27.16
C THR A 499 -9.53 -4.24 25.99
N SER A 500 -10.40 -3.24 25.79
CA SER A 500 -10.20 -2.21 24.75
C SER A 500 -8.83 -1.53 24.87
N GLU A 501 -8.33 -1.36 26.08
CA GLU A 501 -7.00 -0.82 26.34
C GLU A 501 -5.88 -1.75 25.81
N MET A 502 -5.92 -3.05 26.11
CA MET A 502 -4.95 -4.01 25.56
C MET A 502 -4.95 -4.05 24.03
N THR A 503 -6.11 -3.85 23.39
CA THR A 503 -6.16 -3.76 21.92
C THR A 503 -5.42 -2.54 21.38
N ALA A 504 -5.44 -1.40 22.09
CA ALA A 504 -4.67 -0.22 21.70
C ALA A 504 -3.16 -0.48 21.78
N TYR A 505 -2.70 -1.20 22.82
CA TYR A 505 -1.30 -1.63 22.95
C TYR A 505 -0.87 -2.59 21.83
N PHE A 506 -1.72 -3.53 21.41
CA PHE A 506 -1.42 -4.39 20.25
C PHE A 506 -1.34 -3.61 18.93
N MET A 507 -2.26 -2.66 18.71
CA MET A 507 -2.20 -1.79 17.51
C MET A 507 -0.94 -0.93 17.48
N VAL A 508 -0.53 -0.37 18.62
CA VAL A 508 0.71 0.40 18.74
C VAL A 508 1.92 -0.49 18.46
N LEU A 509 1.95 -1.71 19.01
CA LEU A 509 3.01 -2.67 18.73
C LEU A 509 3.10 -3.02 17.24
N GLU A 510 1.96 -3.25 16.59
CA GLU A 510 1.85 -3.45 15.14
C GLU A 510 2.42 -2.25 14.37
N TYR A 511 2.03 -1.03 14.72
CA TYR A 511 2.51 0.17 14.06
C TYR A 511 4.02 0.41 14.26
N LEU A 512 4.58 0.10 15.44
CA LEU A 512 6.02 0.17 15.69
C LEU A 512 6.78 -0.79 14.75
N TYR A 513 6.31 -2.03 14.61
CA TYR A 513 6.91 -3.01 13.68
C TYR A 513 6.76 -2.59 12.22
N ASN A 514 5.62 -2.04 11.82
CA ASN A 514 5.39 -1.53 10.47
C ASN A 514 6.30 -0.34 10.14
N MET A 515 6.53 0.58 11.10
CA MET A 515 7.46 1.70 10.93
C MET A 515 8.89 1.20 10.65
N LEU A 516 9.37 0.29 11.50
CA LEU A 516 10.70 -0.31 11.35
C LEU A 516 10.81 -1.10 10.04
N THR A 517 9.77 -1.85 9.67
CA THR A 517 9.73 -2.59 8.40
C THR A 517 9.89 -1.65 7.21
N THR A 518 9.12 -0.57 7.19
CA THR A 518 9.13 0.41 6.10
C THR A 518 10.50 1.08 5.98
N TYR A 519 11.09 1.44 7.12
CA TYR A 519 12.44 1.97 7.20
C TYR A 519 13.47 1.00 6.62
N PHE A 520 13.51 -0.27 7.08
CA PHE A 520 14.50 -1.24 6.61
C PHE A 520 14.30 -1.71 5.16
N LYS A 521 13.08 -1.64 4.63
CA LYS A 521 12.79 -1.93 3.21
C LYS A 521 13.21 -0.79 2.26
N TRP A 522 13.66 0.35 2.77
CA TRP A 522 14.06 1.48 1.93
C TRP A 522 15.17 1.09 0.93
N ILE A 523 14.90 1.37 -0.35
CA ILE A 523 15.80 1.05 -1.47
C ILE A 523 17.15 1.74 -1.33
N GLY A 524 17.18 2.92 -0.69
CA GLY A 524 18.40 3.69 -0.45
C GLY A 524 19.51 2.86 0.19
N PHE A 525 19.19 2.01 1.16
CA PHE A 525 20.16 1.18 1.89
C PHE A 525 20.89 0.13 1.04
N ARG A 526 20.33 -0.27 -0.10
CA ARG A 526 20.98 -1.25 -0.99
C ARG A 526 22.16 -0.64 -1.75
N ASN A 527 22.10 0.66 -2.06
CA ASN A 527 23.06 1.34 -2.94
C ASN A 527 23.94 2.36 -2.20
N GLN A 528 23.32 3.25 -1.40
CA GLN A 528 23.96 4.36 -0.69
C GLN A 528 23.59 4.31 0.80
N ASN A 529 24.16 5.14 1.67
CA ASN A 529 23.73 5.25 3.09
C ASN A 529 23.90 4.01 4.00
N LYS A 530 24.87 3.12 3.70
CA LYS A 530 25.25 2.00 4.61
C LYS A 530 25.72 2.48 5.99
N ALA A 531 26.27 3.68 6.10
CA ALA A 531 26.66 4.28 7.37
C ALA A 531 25.44 4.54 8.26
N LEU A 532 24.37 5.11 7.70
CA LEU A 532 23.10 5.34 8.40
C LEU A 532 22.51 4.01 8.87
N LEU A 533 22.44 2.99 8.00
CA LEU A 533 21.98 1.65 8.36
C LEU A 533 22.77 1.07 9.53
N LYS A 534 24.12 1.18 9.51
CA LYS A 534 24.97 0.66 10.58
C LYS A 534 24.71 1.39 11.90
N THR A 535 24.52 2.71 11.87
CA THR A 535 24.16 3.50 13.05
C THR A 535 22.80 3.08 13.61
N SER A 536 21.78 2.98 12.76
CA SER A 536 20.44 2.56 13.18
C SER A 536 20.43 1.15 13.77
N LEU A 537 21.12 0.19 13.14
CA LEU A 537 21.22 -1.18 13.67
C LEU A 537 21.97 -1.23 15.00
N ARG A 538 23.01 -0.40 15.19
CA ARG A 538 23.70 -0.27 16.49
C ARG A 538 22.76 0.22 17.58
N THR A 539 21.96 1.26 17.30
CA THR A 539 20.97 1.78 18.26
C THR A 539 20.02 0.68 18.74
N ILE A 540 19.55 -0.17 17.83
CA ILE A 540 18.64 -1.28 18.18
C ILE A 540 19.36 -2.41 18.93
N ALA A 541 20.62 -2.71 18.57
CA ALA A 541 21.37 -3.81 19.19
C ALA A 541 21.90 -3.48 20.59
N VAL A 542 22.26 -2.20 20.85
CA VAL A 542 22.84 -1.74 22.12
C VAL A 542 21.87 -1.86 23.30
N THR A 543 20.56 -1.94 23.05
CA THR A 543 19.54 -2.07 24.12
C THR A 543 19.68 -3.36 24.95
N LYS A 544 20.42 -4.39 24.47
CA LYS A 544 20.60 -5.66 25.19
C LYS A 544 22.04 -6.25 25.21
N GLU A 545 22.98 -5.80 24.37
CA GLU A 545 24.35 -6.39 24.28
C GLU A 545 25.48 -5.35 24.47
N ASP A 546 26.65 -5.80 24.97
CA ASP A 546 27.85 -4.98 25.17
C ASP A 546 28.30 -4.30 23.84
N PRO A 547 28.48 -2.96 23.80
CA PRO A 547 28.83 -2.23 22.59
C PRO A 547 30.22 -2.57 22.02
N SER A 548 31.08 -3.23 22.80
CA SER A 548 32.46 -3.59 22.43
C SER A 548 32.59 -4.81 21.51
N LYS A 549 31.54 -5.64 21.37
CA LYS A 549 31.56 -6.89 20.58
C LYS A 549 30.98 -6.78 19.16
N LEU A 550 30.29 -5.68 18.83
CA LEU A 550 29.50 -5.54 17.60
C LEU A 550 30.16 -4.64 16.55
N VAL A 551 31.09 -5.20 15.76
CA VAL A 551 31.88 -4.43 14.78
C VAL A 551 31.36 -4.58 13.34
N SER A 552 30.89 -5.78 12.95
CA SER A 552 30.44 -6.05 11.58
C SER A 552 28.94 -5.84 11.37
N LEU A 553 28.52 -5.55 10.13
CA LEU A 553 27.10 -5.42 9.78
C LEU A 553 26.33 -6.73 10.02
N ASN A 554 26.98 -7.87 9.76
CA ASN A 554 26.36 -9.19 9.93
C ASN A 554 26.14 -9.53 11.42
N ASP A 555 27.05 -9.12 12.30
CA ASP A 555 26.88 -9.33 13.75
C ASP A 555 25.73 -8.46 14.28
N LEU A 556 25.66 -7.20 13.84
CA LEU A 556 24.55 -6.30 14.17
C LEU A 556 23.20 -6.85 13.71
N LEU A 557 23.12 -7.31 12.45
CA LEU A 557 21.90 -7.92 11.91
C LEU A 557 21.51 -9.20 12.68
N LEU A 558 22.48 -10.00 13.12
CA LEU A 558 22.23 -11.18 13.91
C LEU A 558 21.69 -10.84 15.30
N SER A 559 22.26 -9.86 15.99
CA SER A 559 21.79 -9.42 17.32
C SER A 559 20.39 -8.81 17.23
N VAL A 560 20.12 -8.00 16.20
CA VAL A 560 18.78 -7.45 15.94
C VAL A 560 17.77 -8.56 15.62
N ALA A 561 18.15 -9.56 14.82
CA ALA A 561 17.28 -10.71 14.54
C ALA A 561 16.96 -11.52 15.80
N LYS A 562 17.94 -11.74 16.69
CA LYS A 562 17.71 -12.41 17.98
C LYS A 562 16.83 -11.59 18.92
N LEU A 563 16.98 -10.26 18.93
CA LEU A 563 16.12 -9.37 19.71
C LEU A 563 14.65 -9.57 19.31
N PHE A 564 14.35 -9.43 18.02
CA PHE A 564 12.97 -9.56 17.54
C PHE A 564 12.45 -11.00 17.58
N GLN A 565 13.32 -12.01 17.53
CA GLN A 565 12.93 -13.39 17.82
C GLN A 565 12.36 -13.53 19.24
N SER A 566 12.92 -12.82 20.23
CA SER A 566 12.38 -12.84 21.61
C SER A 566 10.99 -12.21 21.73
N HIS A 567 10.54 -11.45 20.73
CA HIS A 567 9.23 -10.79 20.73
C HIS A 567 8.09 -11.69 20.24
N GLU A 568 8.40 -12.90 19.77
CA GLU A 568 7.43 -13.89 19.32
C GLU A 568 6.32 -14.15 20.36
N LYS A 569 6.68 -14.20 21.66
CA LYS A 569 5.75 -14.42 22.78
C LYS A 569 4.71 -13.32 22.98
N TYR A 570 4.95 -12.11 22.48
CA TYR A 570 4.03 -10.98 22.62
C TYR A 570 3.03 -10.86 21.47
N CYS A 571 3.18 -11.68 20.42
CA CYS A 571 2.32 -11.67 19.24
C CYS A 571 1.03 -12.48 19.49
N LEU A 572 0.07 -11.87 20.21
CA LEU A 572 -1.21 -12.52 20.54
C LEU A 572 -2.26 -12.38 19.43
N GLN A 573 -2.16 -11.32 18.61
CA GLN A 573 -3.05 -11.05 17.47
C GLN A 573 -2.31 -11.33 16.15
N LEU A 574 -3.03 -11.83 15.13
CA LEU A 574 -2.42 -12.17 13.85
C LEU A 574 -1.77 -10.97 13.17
N SER A 575 -2.38 -9.78 13.25
CA SER A 575 -1.85 -8.58 12.62
C SER A 575 -0.47 -8.19 13.16
N VAL A 576 -0.27 -8.29 14.49
CA VAL A 576 1.03 -8.09 15.15
C VAL A 576 2.04 -9.13 14.70
N GLY A 577 1.64 -10.41 14.63
CA GLY A 577 2.50 -11.49 14.15
C GLY A 577 2.94 -11.30 12.69
N VAL A 578 2.03 -10.84 11.82
CA VAL A 578 2.34 -10.48 10.43
C VAL A 578 3.33 -9.31 10.40
N ALA A 579 3.08 -8.24 11.15
CA ALA A 579 3.97 -7.07 11.19
C ALA A 579 5.39 -7.44 11.67
N LEU A 580 5.52 -8.32 12.66
CA LEU A 580 6.83 -8.82 13.12
C LEU A 580 7.51 -9.70 12.05
N MET A 581 6.76 -10.56 11.35
CA MET A 581 7.30 -11.35 10.23
C MET A 581 7.77 -10.48 9.07
N ASP A 582 7.07 -9.39 8.79
CA ASP A 582 7.44 -8.40 7.79
C ASP A 582 8.76 -7.70 8.11
N LEU A 583 8.92 -7.30 9.37
CA LEU A 583 10.15 -6.69 9.89
C LEU A 583 11.32 -7.68 9.76
N MET A 584 11.10 -8.92 10.18
CA MET A 584 12.12 -9.96 10.14
C MET A 584 12.49 -10.37 8.72
N SER A 585 11.53 -10.34 7.78
CA SER A 585 11.80 -10.51 6.35
C SER A 585 12.62 -9.34 5.78
N ALA A 586 12.31 -8.10 6.18
CA ALA A 586 13.09 -6.92 5.77
C ALA A 586 14.55 -7.00 6.25
N ILE A 587 14.76 -7.42 7.50
CA ILE A 587 16.11 -7.66 8.06
C ILE A 587 16.81 -8.79 7.30
N GLN A 588 16.10 -9.86 6.97
CA GLN A 588 16.64 -10.99 6.24
C GLN A 588 17.07 -10.61 4.81
N GLU A 589 16.34 -9.74 4.11
CA GLU A 589 16.74 -9.20 2.80
C GLU A 589 18.04 -8.37 2.85
N LEU A 590 18.34 -7.75 3.99
CA LEU A 590 19.59 -6.99 4.22
C LEU A 590 20.76 -7.90 4.61
N SER A 591 20.49 -9.15 5.00
CA SER A 591 21.47 -10.08 5.53
C SER A 591 21.74 -11.24 4.55
N ASN A 592 23.01 -11.60 4.36
CA ASN A 592 23.39 -12.84 3.67
C ASN A 592 23.64 -14.00 4.65
N ASN A 593 23.26 -13.86 5.92
CA ASN A 593 23.59 -14.80 6.98
C ASN A 593 22.56 -15.94 7.07
N ILE A 594 23.03 -17.18 6.91
CA ILE A 594 22.21 -18.40 7.00
C ILE A 594 21.52 -18.52 8.36
N VAL A 595 22.16 -18.04 9.45
CA VAL A 595 21.59 -18.09 10.80
C VAL A 595 20.34 -17.20 10.91
N VAL A 596 20.36 -16.01 10.28
CA VAL A 596 19.20 -15.11 10.26
C VAL A 596 18.05 -15.75 9.48
N VAL A 597 18.33 -16.37 8.33
CA VAL A 597 17.31 -17.14 7.58
C VAL A 597 16.72 -18.24 8.45
N LYS A 598 17.54 -18.98 9.20
CA LYS A 598 17.06 -20.04 10.11
C LYS A 598 16.17 -19.50 11.24
N ILE A 599 16.51 -18.36 11.82
CA ILE A 599 15.68 -17.68 12.84
C ILE A 599 14.30 -17.34 12.24
N VAL A 600 14.29 -16.69 11.08
CA VAL A 600 13.05 -16.28 10.39
C VAL A 600 12.16 -17.48 10.05
N LYS A 601 12.75 -18.59 9.58
CA LYS A 601 12.02 -19.84 9.31
C LYS A 601 11.44 -20.46 10.58
N THR A 602 12.20 -20.48 11.67
CA THR A 602 11.77 -21.04 12.96
C THR A 602 10.56 -20.27 13.50
N MET A 603 10.62 -18.94 13.44
CA MET A 603 9.51 -18.07 13.88
C MET A 603 8.28 -18.24 12.98
N ALA A 604 8.44 -18.34 11.66
CA ALA A 604 7.33 -18.65 10.75
C ALA A 604 6.68 -20.01 11.08
N SER A 605 7.48 -21.03 11.41
CA SER A 605 6.98 -22.34 11.83
C SER A 605 6.22 -22.25 13.16
N SER A 606 6.68 -21.43 14.10
CA SER A 606 6.00 -21.22 15.38
C SER A 606 4.63 -20.56 15.18
N PHE A 607 4.57 -19.48 14.38
CA PHE A 607 3.30 -18.83 14.04
C PHE A 607 2.33 -19.72 13.27
N LEU A 608 2.81 -20.66 12.45
CA LEU A 608 1.96 -21.68 11.82
C LEU A 608 1.43 -22.72 12.81
N SER A 609 2.13 -22.94 13.92
CA SER A 609 1.77 -23.88 14.99
C SER A 609 0.76 -23.29 15.97
N GLN A 610 0.56 -21.97 15.97
CA GLN A 610 -0.36 -21.25 16.86
C GLN A 610 -1.82 -21.30 16.38
N GLU A 611 -2.76 -21.22 17.31
CA GLU A 611 -4.19 -21.02 17.03
C GLU A 611 -4.54 -19.54 17.16
N TRP A 612 -4.77 -18.88 16.02
CA TRP A 612 -5.15 -17.45 16.00
C TRP A 612 -6.65 -17.29 16.28
N LYS A 613 -6.97 -16.42 17.25
CA LYS A 613 -8.34 -16.08 17.64
C LYS A 613 -8.56 -14.58 17.50
N THR A 614 -9.74 -14.19 17.05
CA THR A 614 -10.22 -12.81 17.05
C THR A 614 -10.41 -12.32 18.48
N LEU A 615 -10.60 -11.01 18.65
CA LEU A 615 -10.91 -10.37 19.94
C LEU A 615 -12.14 -10.96 20.64
N ASP A 616 -13.10 -11.51 19.88
CA ASP A 616 -14.29 -12.19 20.38
C ASP A 616 -14.06 -13.67 20.76
N GLY A 617 -12.81 -14.16 20.68
CA GLY A 617 -12.44 -15.54 20.96
C GLY A 617 -12.75 -16.56 19.86
N HIS A 618 -13.32 -16.13 18.73
CA HIS A 618 -13.55 -16.98 17.55
C HIS A 618 -12.26 -17.23 16.76
N LEU A 619 -12.17 -18.37 16.07
CA LEU A 619 -11.03 -18.64 15.18
C LEU A 619 -11.02 -17.64 14.02
N GLU A 620 -9.85 -17.05 13.75
CA GLU A 620 -9.70 -16.11 12.64
C GLU A 620 -10.00 -16.77 11.30
N LYS A 621 -10.77 -16.07 10.46
CA LYS A 621 -11.16 -16.50 9.11
C LYS A 621 -11.23 -15.29 8.19
N GLY A 622 -11.01 -15.52 6.89
CA GLY A 622 -11.19 -14.52 5.85
C GLY A 622 -9.99 -14.37 4.93
N LEU A 623 -10.06 -13.38 4.05
CA LEU A 623 -9.04 -13.14 3.02
C LEU A 623 -7.71 -12.70 3.63
N TYR A 624 -7.72 -11.81 4.61
CA TYR A 624 -6.52 -11.37 5.33
C TYR A 624 -5.80 -12.52 6.03
N PHE A 625 -6.56 -13.36 6.74
CA PHE A 625 -6.05 -14.58 7.38
C PHE A 625 -5.37 -15.52 6.36
N ASN A 626 -6.00 -15.75 5.21
CA ASN A 626 -5.43 -16.58 4.15
C ASN A 626 -4.16 -15.97 3.54
N GLN A 627 -4.08 -14.64 3.39
CA GLN A 627 -2.88 -13.94 2.93
C GLN A 627 -1.72 -14.06 3.93
N ALA A 628 -2.01 -13.90 5.22
CA ALA A 628 -1.03 -14.04 6.30
C ALA A 628 -0.46 -15.47 6.35
N ILE A 629 -1.32 -16.50 6.30
CA ILE A 629 -0.88 -17.90 6.28
C ILE A 629 -0.03 -18.18 5.04
N ASP A 630 -0.49 -17.77 3.86
CA ASP A 630 0.25 -17.96 2.63
C ASP A 630 1.64 -17.30 2.70
N LYS A 631 1.76 -16.14 3.35
CA LYS A 631 3.05 -15.50 3.65
C LYS A 631 3.92 -16.32 4.60
N PHE A 632 3.38 -16.78 5.73
CA PHE A 632 4.12 -17.59 6.71
C PHE A 632 4.64 -18.88 6.08
N ILE A 633 3.84 -19.52 5.22
CA ILE A 633 4.24 -20.73 4.49
C ILE A 633 5.38 -20.44 3.50
N ARG A 634 5.29 -19.36 2.72
CA ARG A 634 6.38 -18.97 1.81
C ARG A 634 7.68 -18.73 2.56
N ILE A 635 7.62 -18.05 3.71
CA ILE A 635 8.80 -17.78 4.53
C ILE A 635 9.36 -19.07 5.13
N ASN A 636 8.50 -19.95 5.67
CA ASN A 636 8.94 -21.24 6.20
C ASN A 636 9.60 -22.13 5.14
N PHE A 637 9.17 -22.01 3.88
CA PHE A 637 9.74 -22.76 2.76
C PHE A 637 10.94 -22.09 2.09
N MET A 638 11.32 -20.88 2.51
CA MET A 638 12.44 -20.16 1.94
C MET A 638 13.73 -20.99 2.08
N GLN A 639 14.41 -21.27 0.97
CA GLN A 639 15.65 -22.05 0.93
C GLN A 639 15.55 -23.43 1.62
N SER A 640 14.37 -24.08 1.60
CA SER A 640 14.22 -25.44 2.16
C SER A 640 14.86 -26.51 1.27
N GLU A 641 15.47 -27.50 1.93
CA GLU A 641 16.05 -28.69 1.30
C GLU A 641 14.96 -29.72 0.94
N LEU A 642 15.24 -30.58 -0.06
CA LEU A 642 14.32 -31.62 -0.51
C LEU A 642 14.03 -32.65 0.58
N THR A 643 15.01 -32.98 1.41
CA THR A 643 14.89 -33.91 2.56
C THR A 643 13.82 -33.45 3.55
N TYR A 644 13.79 -32.15 3.87
CA TYR A 644 12.76 -31.54 4.73
C TYR A 644 11.38 -31.55 4.06
N LEU A 645 11.29 -31.25 2.76
CA LEU A 645 10.00 -31.29 2.05
C LEU A 645 9.45 -32.72 1.98
N LYS A 646 10.32 -33.72 1.83
CA LYS A 646 9.96 -35.15 1.85
C LYS A 646 9.39 -35.56 3.20
N SER A 647 10.10 -35.30 4.30
CA SER A 647 9.61 -35.65 5.65
C SER A 647 8.31 -34.95 5.99
N LEU A 648 8.18 -33.67 5.65
CA LEU A 648 6.95 -32.90 5.83
C LEU A 648 5.79 -33.48 5.00
N SER A 649 6.03 -33.85 3.74
CA SER A 649 4.99 -34.43 2.89
C SER A 649 4.44 -35.76 3.42
N ILE A 650 5.31 -36.61 3.98
CA ILE A 650 4.93 -37.88 4.60
C ILE A 650 4.10 -37.63 5.86
N GLN A 651 4.55 -36.71 6.72
CA GLN A 651 3.85 -36.36 7.95
C GLN A 651 2.44 -35.85 7.64
N ILE A 652 2.29 -34.93 6.70
CA ILE A 652 1.00 -34.32 6.37
C ILE A 652 0.04 -35.33 5.75
N VAL A 653 0.51 -36.28 4.94
CA VAL A 653 -0.34 -37.38 4.44
C VAL A 653 -0.95 -38.17 5.61
N SER A 654 -0.17 -38.46 6.65
CA SER A 654 -0.65 -39.18 7.84
C SER A 654 -1.65 -38.36 8.66
N GLU A 655 -1.47 -37.04 8.75
CA GLU A 655 -2.37 -36.13 9.46
C GLU A 655 -3.71 -35.93 8.71
N ILE A 656 -3.68 -35.76 7.38
CA ILE A 656 -4.89 -35.61 6.56
C ILE A 656 -5.79 -36.85 6.63
N GLN A 657 -5.20 -38.05 6.75
CA GLN A 657 -5.97 -39.29 6.93
C GLN A 657 -6.77 -39.31 8.25
N ARG A 658 -6.38 -38.51 9.25
CA ARG A 658 -7.10 -38.40 10.54
C ARG A 658 -8.24 -37.39 10.50
N TRP A 659 -8.32 -36.52 9.49
CA TRP A 659 -9.35 -35.49 9.39
C TRP A 659 -10.74 -36.08 9.13
N LYS A 660 -11.70 -35.76 10.00
CA LYS A 660 -13.12 -36.17 9.88
C LYS A 660 -14.07 -34.99 9.76
N ASN A 661 -13.77 -33.86 10.42
CA ASN A 661 -14.60 -32.67 10.46
C ASN A 661 -14.04 -31.52 9.59
N ARG A 662 -14.89 -30.54 9.25
CA ARG A 662 -14.52 -29.37 8.43
C ARG A 662 -13.54 -28.42 9.13
N ASN A 663 -13.49 -28.44 10.48
CA ASN A 663 -12.65 -27.58 11.31
C ASN A 663 -11.36 -28.26 11.79
N ASP A 664 -11.11 -29.51 11.38
CA ASP A 664 -9.86 -30.19 11.74
C ASP A 664 -8.68 -29.46 11.09
N ALA A 665 -7.65 -29.21 11.89
CA ALA A 665 -6.42 -28.55 11.49
C ALA A 665 -5.26 -29.57 11.48
N LEU A 666 -4.13 -29.20 10.87
CA LEU A 666 -2.90 -29.99 10.98
C LEU A 666 -2.40 -29.95 12.44
N GLU A 667 -1.95 -31.11 12.95
CA GLU A 667 -1.37 -31.21 14.31
C GLU A 667 -0.04 -30.44 14.38
N SER A 668 0.70 -30.45 13.28
CA SER A 668 1.96 -29.71 13.12
C SER A 668 1.79 -28.23 12.79
N MET A 669 0.67 -27.84 12.18
CA MET A 669 0.39 -26.47 11.75
C MET A 669 -1.08 -26.13 11.98
N LYS A 670 -1.42 -25.78 13.22
CA LYS A 670 -2.80 -25.54 13.67
C LYS A 670 -3.53 -24.43 12.91
N CYS A 671 -2.80 -23.54 12.24
CA CYS A 671 -3.35 -22.52 11.34
C CYS A 671 -4.02 -23.09 10.07
N ILE A 672 -3.61 -24.29 9.64
CA ILE A 672 -4.04 -24.87 8.36
C ILE A 672 -5.20 -25.82 8.60
N ASN A 673 -6.36 -25.47 8.07
CA ASN A 673 -7.57 -26.26 8.08
C ASN A 673 -7.96 -26.67 6.65
N LYS A 674 -9.01 -27.50 6.51
CA LYS A 674 -9.46 -27.98 5.20
C LYS A 674 -9.79 -26.86 4.18
N SER A 675 -10.20 -25.67 4.65
CA SER A 675 -10.58 -24.55 3.78
C SER A 675 -9.40 -23.77 3.20
N ASN A 676 -8.29 -23.63 3.94
CA ASN A 676 -7.11 -22.89 3.51
C ASN A 676 -5.96 -23.80 3.04
N PHE A 677 -6.10 -25.13 3.17
CA PHE A 677 -5.09 -26.12 2.77
C PHE A 677 -4.56 -25.94 1.32
N ALA A 678 -5.40 -25.47 0.39
CA ALA A 678 -4.98 -25.19 -0.98
C ALA A 678 -3.80 -24.20 -1.06
N MET A 679 -3.67 -23.27 -0.10
CA MET A 679 -2.56 -22.32 -0.02
C MET A 679 -1.25 -23.03 0.33
N PHE A 680 -1.28 -23.89 1.35
CA PHE A 680 -0.14 -24.73 1.71
C PHE A 680 0.30 -25.59 0.53
N TYR A 681 -0.67 -26.26 -0.09
CA TYR A 681 -0.41 -27.17 -1.20
C TYR A 681 0.20 -26.45 -2.41
N ARG A 682 -0.28 -25.25 -2.72
CA ARG A 682 0.28 -24.40 -3.79
C ARG A 682 1.72 -24.03 -3.51
N ASN A 683 2.02 -23.59 -2.28
CA ASN A 683 3.37 -23.18 -1.89
C ASN A 683 4.34 -24.38 -1.83
N LEU A 684 3.89 -25.55 -1.39
CA LEU A 684 4.68 -26.79 -1.44
C LEU A 684 5.11 -27.11 -2.89
N GLY A 685 4.19 -27.03 -3.84
CA GLY A 685 4.48 -27.27 -5.25
C GLY A 685 5.42 -26.24 -5.88
N THR A 686 5.30 -24.95 -5.54
CA THR A 686 6.25 -23.93 -6.03
C THR A 686 7.64 -24.12 -5.45
N THR A 687 7.75 -24.40 -4.14
CA THR A 687 9.03 -24.64 -3.49
C THR A 687 9.71 -25.89 -4.03
N LEU A 688 8.94 -26.97 -4.28
CA LEU A 688 9.47 -28.18 -4.91
C LEU A 688 10.16 -27.84 -6.25
N TYR A 689 9.47 -27.12 -7.13
CA TYR A 689 10.04 -26.72 -8.42
C TYR A 689 11.30 -25.86 -8.27
N GLU A 690 11.26 -24.83 -7.41
CA GLU A 690 12.39 -23.93 -7.20
C GLU A 690 13.61 -24.63 -6.60
N THR A 691 13.40 -25.53 -5.63
CA THR A 691 14.48 -26.30 -5.01
C THR A 691 15.04 -27.35 -5.96
N THR A 692 14.21 -28.06 -6.73
CA THR A 692 14.69 -29.00 -7.76
C THR A 692 15.51 -28.28 -8.82
N LYS A 693 15.04 -27.13 -9.31
CA LYS A 693 15.80 -26.32 -10.28
C LYS A 693 17.14 -25.85 -9.70
N ARG A 694 17.14 -25.31 -8.47
CA ARG A 694 18.38 -24.87 -7.81
C ARG A 694 19.38 -26.00 -7.62
N ASN A 695 18.91 -27.20 -7.26
CA ASN A 695 19.78 -28.36 -7.10
C ASN A 695 20.27 -28.89 -8.45
N ALA A 696 19.43 -28.90 -9.47
CA ALA A 696 19.83 -29.36 -10.80
C ALA A 696 20.84 -28.41 -11.49
N ASP A 697 20.81 -27.11 -11.17
CA ASP A 697 21.80 -26.13 -11.64
C ASP A 697 23.13 -26.20 -10.85
N ARG A 698 23.17 -26.91 -9.72
CA ARG A 698 24.45 -27.22 -9.04
C ARG A 698 25.09 -28.38 -9.79
N GLY A 699 26.40 -28.31 -10.04
CA GLY A 699 27.17 -29.41 -10.62
C GLY A 699 27.30 -30.59 -9.66
N LEU A 700 26.19 -31.28 -9.41
CA LEU A 700 26.09 -32.47 -8.57
C LEU A 700 26.74 -33.65 -9.29
N THR A 701 27.13 -34.66 -8.52
CA THR A 701 27.51 -35.96 -9.07
C THR A 701 26.28 -36.71 -9.58
N ASP A 702 26.50 -37.67 -10.49
CA ASP A 702 25.40 -38.45 -11.07
C ASP A 702 24.56 -39.19 -10.01
N SER A 703 25.19 -39.72 -8.96
CA SER A 703 24.48 -40.40 -7.85
C SER A 703 23.69 -39.43 -6.98
N GLU A 704 24.22 -38.24 -6.69
CA GLU A 704 23.47 -37.19 -5.97
C GLU A 704 22.27 -36.67 -6.78
N HIS A 705 22.39 -36.64 -8.12
CA HIS A 705 21.26 -36.35 -8.99
C HIS A 705 20.18 -37.43 -8.94
N LEU A 706 20.53 -38.71 -8.84
CA LEU A 706 19.56 -39.80 -8.68
C LEU A 706 18.81 -39.71 -7.35
N GLU A 707 19.52 -39.50 -6.24
CA GLU A 707 18.91 -39.28 -4.92
C GLU A 707 17.95 -38.08 -4.94
N MET A 708 18.37 -36.97 -5.55
CA MET A 708 17.52 -35.79 -5.73
C MET A 708 16.23 -36.13 -6.48
N TRP A 709 16.31 -36.89 -7.57
CA TRP A 709 15.13 -37.27 -8.36
C TRP A 709 14.23 -38.29 -7.65
N GLN A 710 14.80 -39.17 -6.84
CA GLN A 710 14.04 -40.07 -5.96
C GLN A 710 13.24 -39.28 -4.92
N ASP A 711 13.85 -38.26 -4.31
CA ASP A 711 13.17 -37.37 -3.37
C ASP A 711 12.03 -36.59 -4.05
N VAL A 712 12.28 -36.03 -5.24
CA VAL A 712 11.26 -35.31 -6.01
C VAL A 712 10.08 -36.22 -6.39
N ALA A 713 10.37 -37.44 -6.87
CA ALA A 713 9.34 -38.42 -7.21
C ALA A 713 8.51 -38.83 -5.98
N THR A 714 9.17 -38.98 -4.83
CA THR A 714 8.52 -39.27 -3.55
C THR A 714 7.59 -38.14 -3.11
N ILE A 715 8.03 -36.88 -3.20
CA ILE A 715 7.21 -35.72 -2.82
C ILE A 715 5.99 -35.61 -3.76
N LEU A 716 6.17 -35.78 -5.07
CA LEU A 716 5.06 -35.75 -6.05
C LEU A 716 4.02 -36.84 -5.78
N LYS A 717 4.47 -38.04 -5.36
CA LYS A 717 3.58 -39.14 -4.97
C LYS A 717 2.72 -38.74 -3.78
N HIS A 718 3.33 -38.29 -2.68
CA HIS A 718 2.60 -37.86 -1.50
C HIS A 718 1.68 -36.66 -1.80
N MET A 719 2.11 -35.72 -2.65
CA MET A 719 1.25 -34.64 -3.14
C MET A 719 0.00 -35.17 -3.87
N SER A 720 0.16 -36.19 -4.71
CA SER A 720 -0.95 -36.82 -5.42
C SER A 720 -1.90 -37.55 -4.47
N GLU A 721 -1.38 -38.20 -3.43
CA GLU A 721 -2.17 -38.84 -2.37
C GLU A 721 -2.96 -37.82 -1.56
N MET A 722 -2.35 -36.71 -1.13
CA MET A 722 -3.04 -35.62 -0.43
C MET A 722 -4.21 -35.06 -1.25
N ALA A 723 -3.99 -34.82 -2.54
CA ALA A 723 -5.02 -34.29 -3.44
C ALA A 723 -6.17 -35.29 -3.66
N ARG A 724 -5.87 -36.60 -3.70
CA ARG A 724 -6.88 -37.66 -3.78
C ARG A 724 -7.76 -37.70 -2.53
N THR A 725 -7.20 -37.56 -1.34
CA THR A 725 -7.96 -37.62 -0.08
C THR A 725 -8.85 -36.39 0.13
N LEU A 726 -8.40 -35.21 -0.27
CA LEU A 726 -9.13 -33.96 -0.01
C LEU A 726 -10.20 -33.63 -1.06
N GLU A 727 -10.02 -34.06 -2.30
CA GLU A 727 -10.90 -33.82 -3.46
C GLU A 727 -11.34 -32.36 -3.67
N ASN A 728 -10.62 -31.40 -3.09
CA ASN A 728 -10.94 -29.98 -3.22
C ASN A 728 -10.51 -29.46 -4.61
N ARG A 729 -11.43 -28.81 -5.34
CA ARG A 729 -11.16 -28.21 -6.66
C ARG A 729 -9.91 -27.35 -6.68
N ASN A 730 -9.69 -26.53 -5.64
CA ASN A 730 -8.52 -25.64 -5.56
C ASN A 730 -7.20 -26.41 -5.40
N THR A 731 -7.21 -27.48 -4.60
CA THR A 731 -6.05 -28.38 -4.40
C THR A 731 -5.74 -29.17 -5.67
N LEU A 732 -6.77 -29.71 -6.34
CA LEU A 732 -6.63 -30.41 -7.62
C LEU A 732 -6.07 -29.48 -8.70
N SER A 733 -6.57 -28.24 -8.77
CA SER A 733 -6.08 -27.23 -9.71
C SER A 733 -4.63 -26.83 -9.42
N ALA A 734 -4.27 -26.67 -8.14
CA ALA A 734 -2.90 -26.40 -7.73
C ALA A 734 -1.95 -27.54 -8.10
N LEU A 735 -2.31 -28.81 -7.86
CA LEU A 735 -1.51 -29.97 -8.28
C LEU A 735 -1.23 -29.93 -9.78
N PHE A 736 -2.29 -29.76 -10.57
CA PHE A 736 -2.21 -29.75 -12.02
C PHE A 736 -1.25 -28.68 -12.55
N LYS A 737 -1.35 -27.46 -12.01
CA LYS A 737 -0.51 -26.34 -12.45
C LYS A 737 0.94 -26.47 -11.97
N LYS A 738 1.17 -26.93 -10.73
CA LYS A 738 2.50 -26.97 -10.11
C LYS A 738 3.31 -28.21 -10.45
N SER A 739 2.69 -29.32 -10.88
CA SER A 739 3.41 -30.50 -11.35
C SER A 739 4.00 -30.33 -12.76
N MET A 740 3.37 -29.54 -13.64
CA MET A 740 3.86 -29.33 -15.01
C MET A 740 5.32 -28.86 -15.10
N PRO A 741 5.76 -27.79 -14.38
CA PRO A 741 7.15 -27.36 -14.42
C PRO A 741 8.13 -28.40 -13.90
N VAL A 742 7.75 -29.17 -12.88
CA VAL A 742 8.59 -30.23 -12.29
C VAL A 742 8.77 -31.38 -13.29
N LEU A 743 7.70 -31.83 -13.95
CA LEU A 743 7.76 -32.87 -14.98
C LEU A 743 8.59 -32.44 -16.19
N LYS A 744 8.49 -31.17 -16.62
CA LYS A 744 9.35 -30.62 -17.66
C LYS A 744 10.82 -30.68 -17.28
N LEU A 745 11.15 -30.32 -16.04
CA LEU A 745 12.53 -30.35 -15.53
C LEU A 745 13.06 -31.79 -15.50
N PHE A 746 12.23 -32.75 -15.09
CA PHE A 746 12.56 -34.18 -15.12
C PHE A 746 12.85 -34.66 -16.54
N LEU A 747 12.04 -34.27 -17.53
CA LEU A 747 12.27 -34.62 -18.93
C LEU A 747 13.58 -34.03 -19.48
N SER A 748 13.89 -32.78 -19.14
CA SER A 748 15.08 -32.11 -19.69
C SER A 748 16.38 -32.51 -18.99
N GLN A 749 16.36 -32.74 -17.69
CA GLN A 749 17.57 -32.93 -16.87
C GLN A 749 17.61 -34.31 -16.18
N GLY A 750 16.46 -34.87 -15.79
CA GLY A 750 16.41 -36.19 -15.14
C GLY A 750 16.55 -37.36 -16.10
N MET A 751 15.86 -37.34 -17.25
CA MET A 751 15.92 -38.41 -18.24
C MET A 751 17.32 -38.66 -18.80
N PRO A 752 18.15 -37.65 -19.16
CA PRO A 752 19.52 -37.90 -19.61
C PRO A 752 20.38 -38.62 -18.57
N ILE A 753 20.21 -38.30 -17.28
CA ILE A 753 20.97 -38.92 -16.18
C ILE A 753 20.54 -40.38 -16.00
N ILE A 754 19.23 -40.62 -16.06
CA ILE A 754 18.65 -41.97 -16.04
C ILE A 754 19.18 -42.81 -17.21
N GLU A 755 19.23 -42.27 -18.43
CA GLU A 755 19.75 -42.97 -19.61
C GLU A 755 21.24 -43.32 -19.47
N MET A 756 22.06 -42.43 -18.88
CA MET A 756 23.50 -42.69 -18.66
C MET A 756 23.77 -43.72 -17.57
N ARG A 757 23.07 -43.65 -16.43
CA ARG A 757 23.34 -44.48 -15.24
C ARG A 757 22.51 -45.76 -15.15
N PHE A 758 21.61 -45.99 -16.10
CA PHE A 758 20.69 -47.13 -16.10
C PHE A 758 21.39 -48.47 -15.86
N LYS A 759 22.55 -48.70 -16.49
CA LYS A 759 23.27 -49.99 -16.38
C LYS A 759 23.95 -50.23 -15.03
N THR A 760 24.29 -49.15 -14.32
CA THR A 760 25.03 -49.21 -13.04
C THR A 760 24.11 -49.21 -11.82
N GLU A 761 23.00 -48.47 -11.86
CA GLU A 761 22.06 -48.27 -10.73
C GLU A 761 20.62 -48.63 -11.17
N THR A 762 20.42 -49.82 -11.74
CA THR A 762 19.15 -50.29 -12.32
C THR A 762 17.98 -50.25 -11.32
N ASP A 763 18.19 -50.79 -10.11
CA ASP A 763 17.12 -50.95 -9.11
C ASP A 763 16.60 -49.59 -8.58
N GLU A 764 17.52 -48.65 -8.31
CA GLU A 764 17.17 -47.30 -7.84
C GLU A 764 16.39 -46.53 -8.90
N ILE A 765 16.81 -46.62 -10.17
CA ILE A 765 16.11 -45.97 -11.28
C ILE A 765 14.71 -46.56 -11.47
N LEU A 766 14.56 -47.89 -11.39
CA LEU A 766 13.25 -48.54 -11.46
C LEU A 766 12.33 -48.09 -10.32
N GLU A 767 12.87 -47.84 -9.12
CA GLU A 767 12.12 -47.29 -8.00
C GLU A 767 11.65 -45.85 -8.27
N ILE A 768 12.52 -44.97 -8.76
CA ILE A 768 12.18 -43.59 -9.15
C ILE A 768 11.04 -43.59 -10.17
N LEU A 769 11.15 -44.42 -11.21
CA LEU A 769 10.14 -44.53 -12.25
C LEU A 769 8.79 -45.05 -11.70
N LYS A 770 8.82 -46.03 -10.79
CA LYS A 770 7.60 -46.54 -10.11
C LYS A 770 6.93 -45.45 -9.28
N LEU A 771 7.69 -44.65 -8.52
CA LEU A 771 7.16 -43.54 -7.72
C LEU A 771 6.55 -42.45 -8.60
N LEU A 772 7.24 -42.07 -9.67
CA LEU A 772 6.75 -41.08 -10.64
C LEU A 772 5.50 -41.58 -11.38
N GLN A 773 5.43 -42.88 -11.69
CA GLN A 773 4.28 -43.50 -12.36
C GLN A 773 2.98 -43.33 -11.55
N GLN A 774 3.04 -43.40 -10.22
CA GLN A 774 1.85 -43.24 -9.37
C GLN A 774 1.27 -41.82 -9.48
N SER A 775 2.15 -40.81 -9.51
CA SER A 775 1.76 -39.41 -9.66
C SER A 775 1.22 -39.10 -11.05
N THR A 776 1.88 -39.60 -12.09
CA THR A 776 1.50 -39.37 -13.50
C THR A 776 0.19 -40.06 -13.88
N ARG A 777 -0.09 -41.28 -13.37
CA ARG A 777 -1.40 -41.93 -13.52
C ARG A 777 -2.53 -41.14 -12.86
N PHE A 778 -2.28 -40.54 -11.70
CA PHE A 778 -3.26 -39.69 -11.03
C PHE A 778 -3.51 -38.39 -11.82
N LEU A 779 -2.46 -37.75 -12.34
CA LEU A 779 -2.58 -36.58 -13.22
C LEU A 779 -3.37 -36.91 -14.49
N GLN A 780 -3.18 -38.08 -15.10
CA GLN A 780 -3.96 -38.52 -16.25
C GLN A 780 -5.45 -38.69 -15.90
N SER A 781 -5.75 -39.28 -14.74
CA SER A 781 -7.13 -39.40 -14.24
C SER A 781 -7.74 -38.02 -13.99
N LEU A 782 -6.95 -37.07 -13.50
CA LEU A 782 -7.36 -35.68 -13.30
C LEU A 782 -7.61 -34.93 -14.62
N CYS A 783 -6.82 -35.17 -15.66
CA CYS A 783 -7.08 -34.66 -17.02
C CYS A 783 -8.47 -35.11 -17.52
N CYS A 784 -8.80 -36.39 -17.34
CA CYS A 784 -10.10 -36.94 -17.73
C CYS A 784 -11.24 -36.34 -16.88
N HIS A 785 -11.06 -36.24 -15.57
CA HIS A 785 -12.04 -35.63 -14.66
C HIS A 785 -12.30 -34.15 -14.96
N SER A 786 -11.25 -33.36 -15.26
CA SER A 786 -11.39 -31.94 -15.60
C SER A 786 -12.19 -31.70 -16.88
N ARG A 787 -12.13 -32.64 -17.85
CA ARG A 787 -12.95 -32.61 -19.06
C ARG A 787 -14.43 -32.85 -18.73
N LEU A 788 -14.70 -33.82 -17.86
CA LEU A 788 -16.06 -34.15 -17.44
C LEU A 788 -16.72 -33.03 -16.62
N THR A 789 -15.97 -32.37 -15.74
CA THR A 789 -16.48 -31.30 -14.88
C THR A 789 -16.51 -29.92 -15.53
N LYS A 790 -16.03 -29.78 -16.78
CA LYS A 790 -15.98 -28.52 -17.56
C LYS A 790 -15.31 -27.36 -16.81
N ASP A 791 -14.24 -27.62 -16.05
CA ASP A 791 -13.48 -26.56 -15.37
C ASP A 791 -12.68 -25.72 -16.37
N THR A 792 -13.19 -24.55 -16.73
CA THR A 792 -12.62 -23.67 -17.76
C THR A 792 -11.16 -23.29 -17.50
N ALA A 793 -10.75 -23.15 -16.24
CA ALA A 793 -9.39 -22.77 -15.87
C ALA A 793 -8.37 -23.89 -16.15
N LEU A 794 -8.77 -25.15 -15.93
CA LEU A 794 -7.91 -26.31 -16.13
C LEU A 794 -7.92 -26.80 -17.58
N MET A 795 -9.07 -26.70 -18.26
CA MET A 795 -9.24 -27.13 -19.66
C MET A 795 -8.23 -26.51 -20.61
N THR A 796 -7.83 -25.26 -20.38
CA THR A 796 -6.80 -24.58 -21.20
C THR A 796 -5.41 -25.22 -21.12
N LYS A 797 -5.11 -25.95 -20.03
CA LYS A 797 -3.81 -26.58 -19.76
C LYS A 797 -3.82 -28.10 -19.91
N VAL A 798 -4.99 -28.73 -20.07
CA VAL A 798 -5.14 -30.18 -20.27
C VAL A 798 -4.33 -30.69 -21.46
N PRO A 799 -4.37 -30.07 -22.67
CA PRO A 799 -3.60 -30.55 -23.81
C PRO A 799 -2.08 -30.58 -23.53
N GLN A 800 -1.57 -29.52 -22.91
CA GLN A 800 -0.15 -29.40 -22.56
C GLN A 800 0.29 -30.48 -21.56
N MET A 801 -0.55 -30.81 -20.58
CA MET A 801 -0.24 -31.89 -19.63
C MET A 801 -0.24 -33.26 -20.30
N ARG A 802 -1.22 -33.56 -21.17
CA ARG A 802 -1.27 -34.85 -21.89
C ARG A 802 -0.02 -35.07 -22.73
N GLN A 803 0.34 -34.08 -23.53
CA GLN A 803 1.56 -34.11 -24.34
C GLN A 803 2.81 -34.37 -23.47
N LEU A 804 2.91 -33.75 -22.29
CA LEU A 804 4.02 -33.99 -21.36
C LEU A 804 4.03 -35.42 -20.79
N LEU A 805 2.87 -35.96 -20.41
CA LEU A 805 2.74 -37.31 -19.89
C LEU A 805 3.06 -38.35 -20.97
N GLU A 806 2.59 -38.16 -22.19
CA GLU A 806 2.90 -39.01 -23.35
C GLU A 806 4.39 -38.99 -23.67
N THR A 807 4.99 -37.78 -23.77
CA THR A 807 6.43 -37.62 -24.01
C THR A 807 7.26 -38.35 -22.94
N LEU A 808 6.86 -38.25 -21.67
CA LEU A 808 7.50 -38.97 -20.57
C LEU A 808 7.38 -40.49 -20.73
N ILE A 809 6.21 -41.00 -21.10
CA ILE A 809 6.02 -42.43 -21.34
C ILE A 809 6.92 -42.91 -22.49
N TYR A 810 6.98 -42.18 -23.60
CA TYR A 810 7.84 -42.52 -24.74
C TYR A 810 9.33 -42.52 -24.38
N LYS A 811 9.79 -41.50 -23.66
CA LYS A 811 11.19 -41.40 -23.18
C LYS A 811 11.55 -42.53 -22.22
N VAL A 812 10.66 -42.87 -21.28
CA VAL A 812 10.88 -43.98 -20.34
C VAL A 812 10.93 -45.33 -21.08
N LYS A 813 10.05 -45.55 -22.06
CA LYS A 813 10.10 -46.75 -22.92
C LYS A 813 11.42 -46.87 -23.66
N ALA A 814 11.87 -45.78 -24.29
CA ALA A 814 13.13 -45.75 -25.03
C ALA A 814 14.32 -46.09 -24.11
N ALA A 815 14.37 -45.50 -22.91
CA ALA A 815 15.41 -45.79 -21.92
C ALA A 815 15.41 -47.26 -21.44
N LEU A 816 14.23 -47.85 -21.23
CA LEU A 816 14.11 -49.27 -20.83
C LEU A 816 14.48 -50.24 -21.95
N ALA A 817 14.06 -49.95 -23.18
CA ALA A 817 14.37 -50.75 -24.36
C ALA A 817 15.88 -50.73 -24.67
N ALA A 818 16.53 -49.57 -24.57
CA ALA A 818 17.97 -49.42 -24.78
C ALA A 818 18.83 -50.21 -23.77
N ASN A 819 18.25 -50.60 -22.63
CA ASN A 819 18.94 -51.32 -21.55
C ASN A 819 18.44 -52.75 -21.34
N ASN A 820 17.65 -53.30 -22.27
CA ASN A 820 17.09 -54.66 -22.19
C ASN A 820 16.25 -54.93 -20.91
N CYS A 821 15.66 -53.89 -20.30
CA CYS A 821 14.83 -54.01 -19.10
C CYS A 821 13.34 -53.80 -19.39
N SER A 822 12.90 -54.09 -20.63
CA SER A 822 11.51 -53.91 -21.08
C SER A 822 10.49 -54.70 -20.24
N GLU A 823 10.89 -55.83 -19.65
CA GLU A 823 10.03 -56.66 -18.77
C GLU A 823 9.73 -56.00 -17.42
N ALA A 824 10.55 -55.05 -16.96
CA ALA A 824 10.35 -54.34 -15.69
C ALA A 824 9.23 -53.29 -15.76
N PHE A 825 8.72 -52.99 -16.95
CA PHE A 825 7.72 -51.95 -17.18
C PHE A 825 6.45 -52.52 -17.82
N TRP A 826 5.39 -52.61 -17.02
CA TRP A 826 4.08 -53.05 -17.48
C TRP A 826 3.17 -51.87 -17.82
N MET A 827 2.92 -51.67 -19.12
CA MET A 827 1.93 -50.74 -19.66
C MET A 827 0.56 -51.43 -19.67
N GLY A 828 -0.15 -51.39 -18.55
CA GLY A 828 -1.54 -51.83 -18.52
C GLY A 828 -2.45 -50.95 -19.38
N ASN A 829 -3.51 -51.54 -19.95
CA ASN A 829 -4.52 -50.82 -20.73
C ASN A 829 -5.05 -49.60 -19.93
N LEU A 830 -4.93 -48.41 -20.52
CA LEU A 830 -5.38 -47.13 -19.95
C LEU A 830 -6.91 -47.06 -19.94
N LYS A 831 -7.56 -47.66 -18.93
CA LYS A 831 -8.99 -47.44 -18.70
C LYS A 831 -9.21 -46.00 -18.22
N ASN A 832 -10.12 -45.28 -18.87
CA ASN A 832 -10.53 -43.93 -18.48
C ASN A 832 -11.19 -43.97 -17.10
N LYS A 833 -10.48 -43.50 -16.06
CA LYS A 833 -10.96 -43.47 -14.66
C LYS A 833 -11.16 -42.04 -14.18
N ASN A 834 -12.16 -41.83 -13.32
CA ASN A 834 -12.33 -40.59 -12.57
C ASN A 834 -11.34 -40.54 -11.37
N ILE A 835 -11.29 -39.39 -10.67
CA ILE A 835 -10.39 -39.20 -9.50
C ILE A 835 -10.66 -40.16 -8.33
N ARG A 836 -11.84 -40.81 -8.30
CA ARG A 836 -12.23 -41.84 -7.33
C ARG A 836 -11.91 -43.26 -7.79
N GLY A 837 -11.31 -43.42 -8.98
CA GLY A 837 -10.91 -44.70 -9.53
C GLY A 837 -12.03 -45.48 -10.24
N GLU A 838 -13.22 -44.89 -10.38
CA GLU A 838 -14.35 -45.47 -11.11
C GLU A 838 -14.12 -45.30 -12.61
N ILE A 839 -14.43 -46.33 -13.39
CA ILE A 839 -14.35 -46.29 -14.84
C ILE A 839 -15.43 -45.33 -15.33
N ILE A 840 -15.08 -44.40 -16.22
CA ILE A 840 -16.00 -43.40 -16.77
C ILE A 840 -16.99 -44.14 -17.69
N VAL A 841 -18.21 -44.37 -17.20
CA VAL A 841 -19.27 -45.18 -17.84
C VAL A 841 -19.91 -44.49 -19.05
N THR A 842 -19.58 -43.23 -19.37
CA THR A 842 -20.14 -42.52 -20.53
C THR A 842 -19.75 -43.08 -21.91
N GLN A 843 -19.00 -44.18 -21.97
CA GLN A 843 -18.73 -44.95 -23.19
C GLN A 843 -19.39 -46.35 -23.20
N LEU A 844 -20.26 -46.68 -22.23
CA LEU A 844 -20.92 -48.00 -22.14
C LEU A 844 -22.39 -48.01 -22.58
N ASN A 845 -22.94 -46.92 -23.10
CA ASN A 845 -24.30 -46.92 -23.64
C ASN A 845 -24.30 -46.97 -25.17
N THR A 846 -23.74 -48.05 -25.71
CA THR A 846 -24.23 -48.64 -26.96
C THR A 846 -24.14 -50.15 -26.78
N ASP A 847 -25.20 -50.76 -26.24
CA ASP A 847 -25.42 -52.20 -26.34
C ASP A 847 -25.68 -52.52 -27.82
N SER A 848 -24.61 -52.82 -28.54
CA SER A 848 -24.64 -53.61 -29.77
C SER A 848 -23.27 -54.27 -29.93
N ASP A 849 -23.28 -55.60 -30.12
CA ASP A 849 -22.14 -56.49 -30.34
C ASP A 849 -21.27 -56.08 -31.54
N GLU A 850 -20.49 -55.01 -31.41
CA GLU A 850 -19.35 -54.73 -32.28
C GLU A 850 -18.16 -54.25 -31.42
N MET A 851 -17.00 -54.80 -31.74
CA MET A 851 -15.70 -54.53 -31.13
C MET A 851 -15.48 -53.01 -30.98
N PRO A 852 -14.97 -52.50 -29.83
CA PRO A 852 -14.73 -51.08 -29.69
C PRO A 852 -13.55 -50.67 -30.58
N GLU A 853 -13.86 -49.94 -31.65
CA GLU A 853 -12.87 -49.22 -32.46
C GLU A 853 -12.08 -48.24 -31.60
N ASP A 854 -10.77 -48.26 -31.86
CA ASP A 854 -9.74 -47.41 -31.31
C ASP A 854 -10.08 -45.91 -31.42
N CYS A 855 -9.73 -45.17 -30.37
CA CYS A 855 -9.44 -43.74 -30.49
C CYS A 855 -7.92 -43.56 -30.63
N ASP A 856 -7.34 -44.24 -31.61
CA ASP A 856 -6.03 -43.89 -32.14
C ASP A 856 -6.26 -42.68 -33.06
N GLU A 857 -5.70 -41.52 -32.67
CA GLU A 857 -5.41 -40.48 -33.65
C GLU A 857 -4.33 -41.07 -34.56
N GLU A 858 -4.74 -41.45 -35.78
CA GLU A 858 -3.88 -41.93 -36.86
C GLU A 858 -2.63 -41.04 -37.00
N LEU A 859 -1.47 -41.68 -36.90
CA LEU A 859 -0.23 -41.18 -37.49
C LEU A 859 -0.43 -41.13 -39.02
N PRO A 860 0.08 -40.12 -39.74
CA PRO A 860 0.14 -40.19 -41.19
C PRO A 860 1.19 -41.23 -41.59
N ASP A 861 0.76 -42.23 -42.37
CA ASP A 861 1.66 -43.20 -43.00
C ASP A 861 2.47 -42.54 -44.13
N ASP A 862 3.78 -42.75 -44.09
CA ASP A 862 4.69 -42.58 -45.22
C ASP A 862 4.54 -43.79 -46.16
N GLU A 863 4.02 -43.59 -47.38
CA GLU A 863 4.32 -44.48 -48.52
C GLU A 863 4.66 -43.68 -49.78
N ASP A 864 5.88 -43.94 -50.26
CA ASP A 864 6.50 -43.46 -51.49
C ASP A 864 5.89 -44.06 -52.77
N GLN A 865 5.86 -43.30 -53.87
CA GLN A 865 6.66 -43.53 -55.10
C GLN A 865 6.07 -42.90 -56.39
N ASN A 866 6.91 -42.06 -57.03
CA ASN A 866 7.29 -42.02 -58.46
C ASN A 866 6.17 -41.99 -59.55
N ASN A 867 6.22 -41.18 -60.62
CA ASN A 867 7.36 -40.66 -61.40
C ASN A 867 6.87 -39.67 -62.48
N SER A 868 7.83 -39.06 -63.18
CA SER A 868 7.81 -38.49 -64.55
C SER A 868 7.35 -37.04 -64.79
N ASP A 869 8.31 -36.13 -64.81
CA ASP A 869 8.97 -35.59 -66.03
C ASP A 869 9.20 -34.08 -66.03
N GLU A 870 10.51 -33.76 -66.13
CA GLU A 870 11.16 -32.75 -67.00
C GLU A 870 10.77 -31.26 -66.91
N GLU A 871 11.66 -30.27 -67.02
CA GLU A 871 13.10 -30.09 -66.86
C GLU A 871 13.35 -28.55 -67.05
N ILE A 872 14.48 -28.05 -66.54
CA ILE A 872 15.24 -26.84 -66.98
C ILE A 872 14.90 -25.46 -66.36
N ASN A 873 15.71 -25.12 -65.33
CA ASN A 873 16.69 -24.00 -65.23
C ASN A 873 16.22 -22.55 -65.51
N THR A 874 16.59 -21.51 -64.74
CA THR A 874 17.96 -21.11 -64.36
C THR A 874 17.95 -19.88 -63.43
N ASP A 875 19.06 -19.73 -62.70
CA ASP A 875 19.71 -18.48 -62.28
C ASP A 875 19.66 -17.94 -60.83
N SER A 876 20.84 -18.14 -60.25
CA SER A 876 21.59 -17.59 -59.12
C SER A 876 21.61 -16.07 -58.83
N ARG A 877 22.13 -15.78 -57.61
CA ARG A 877 22.75 -14.54 -57.05
C ARG A 877 21.82 -13.71 -56.17
N SER A 878 22.19 -13.12 -55.03
CA SER A 878 23.43 -12.98 -54.22
C SER A 878 22.99 -12.29 -52.89
N ILE A 879 23.39 -12.73 -51.69
CA ILE A 879 24.52 -12.25 -50.88
C ILE A 879 24.68 -10.71 -50.76
N SER A 880 24.54 -10.24 -49.50
CA SER A 880 25.26 -9.18 -48.74
C SER A 880 25.09 -7.67 -48.98
N ASP A 881 24.78 -7.02 -47.84
CA ASP A 881 25.45 -5.87 -47.20
C ASP A 881 25.38 -4.43 -47.74
N THR A 882 25.42 -3.51 -46.74
CA THR A 882 25.48 -2.02 -46.75
C THR A 882 24.18 -1.32 -47.16
N VAL A 883 23.55 -0.48 -46.33
CA VAL A 883 24.04 0.62 -45.47
C VAL A 883 23.31 0.69 -44.14
#